data_AF-A0A7C5GIE1-F1
#
_entry.id   AF-A0A7C5GIE1-F1
#
_cell.length_a   1.000
_cell.length_b   1.000
_cell.length_c   1.000
_cell.angle_alpha   90.00
_cell.angle_beta   90.00
_cell.angle_gamma   90.00
#
_symmetry.space_group_name_H-M   'P 1'
#
loop_
_entity.id
_entity.type
_entity.pdbx_description
1 polymer ?
#
loop_
_entity_poly.entity_id
_entity_poly.type
_entity_poly.pdbx_seq_one_letter_code
_entity_poly.pdbx_strand_id
1 'polypeptide(L)'
;DKNSSHSGILKYFLNHKGPKDFYPSPTSQWININTCGMCHEEQVKAQWSSLMNTEAGKIHGALWGFGGKEGYNHTASNYDINNTHKRLGTKTYQEYMQSLSKKEPQAFPKHMHEIPKAPTADEVEKDPSLSVYTYLRQECLRCHTGGKGRNRRGDYRGMGCASCHIPYSNEGFYEGNDTTISHTQHGHLLTHQIQSSRKVKVNIHGNRYSGIPVETCTTCHNRGKRIGVSYQGLMETEYKATFDDKGNPQPKLHTKRYLHLTEDIHYSKGMLCQDCHTSNDMHGDGFMTGANLGAVEIECQDCHGTTKKYPWELPLGYSDEFAMSSKIGKARGTTKTLADYLKKGAIPKDIGDGFLLSARGNPMTKATRHGDKVIMHLASGKDIELTPLKKLKEDEKLSKKALIAMDKIEAHNNKLECYTCHATWAPQCYGCHVKIDYSKGKQNPDYLKASKFHDHHGMTGENNLKDFLVDGKVTETRSYLRWENPALSINGEGRVSPTIPGCQTTITVIGKNGKALLKNHIYKIPNVEGAGKEGQNAITMSQVQPHTISKKSRSCESCHTSKKALGMGINGGKYFSDQSKTSIIDLMSANKKLLPHKVDEQIPAIPNLKHDYSVMIDENGTQVQTVDNHWRLANPLPKDMRDKLDRQGVCLSCHQSIPKGDLAISSMNHIANMAGVKIDNDMHKDILNKSIKISAWVQIGLVLLFGFG
;
A
#
# COMPACT_ATOMS: atom_id res chain seq x y z
N ASP A 1 7.97 44.85 -15.82
CA ASP A 1 7.90 44.84 -17.29
C ASP A 1 7.83 43.38 -17.76
N LYS A 2 6.76 43.00 -18.48
CA LYS A 2 6.53 41.64 -19.01
C LYS A 2 7.64 41.19 -19.95
N ASN A 3 8.29 42.13 -20.66
CA ASN A 3 9.42 41.83 -21.53
C ASN A 3 10.67 41.51 -20.71
N SER A 4 10.94 42.27 -19.64
CA SER A 4 12.02 41.99 -18.70
C SER A 4 11.86 40.66 -17.93
N SER A 5 10.63 40.22 -17.65
CA SER A 5 10.38 38.92 -16.98
C SER A 5 10.56 37.70 -17.91
N HIS A 6 10.62 37.91 -19.23
CA HIS A 6 10.83 36.87 -20.22
C HIS A 6 12.12 37.07 -21.05
N SER A 7 12.95 38.06 -20.72
CA SER A 7 14.21 38.36 -21.43
C SER A 7 15.36 37.40 -21.09
N GLY A 8 15.03 36.20 -20.61
CA GLY A 8 16.00 35.21 -20.14
C GLY A 8 16.45 35.43 -18.70
N ILE A 9 17.67 35.01 -18.39
CA ILE A 9 18.19 34.99 -17.03
C ILE A 9 18.81 36.33 -16.59
N LEU A 10 18.63 36.69 -15.31
CA LEU A 10 19.36 37.81 -14.71
C LEU A 10 20.89 37.59 -14.84
N LYS A 11 21.62 38.56 -15.42
CA LYS A 11 23.08 38.49 -15.64
C LYS A 11 23.87 38.04 -14.41
N TYR A 12 23.40 38.37 -13.20
CA TYR A 12 23.96 37.92 -11.93
C TYR A 12 24.17 36.39 -11.87
N PHE A 13 23.17 35.62 -12.29
CA PHE A 13 23.19 34.15 -12.17
C PHE A 13 24.08 33.46 -13.20
N LEU A 14 24.55 34.16 -14.24
CA LEU A 14 25.53 33.60 -15.17
C LEU A 14 26.79 33.14 -14.40
N ASN A 15 27.24 33.94 -13.43
CA ASN A 15 28.45 33.69 -12.65
C ASN A 15 28.22 33.29 -11.18
N HIS A 16 26.96 33.24 -10.70
CA HIS A 16 26.63 32.89 -9.31
C HIS A 16 25.76 31.63 -9.21
N LYS A 17 25.60 31.07 -8.01
CA LYS A 17 24.64 29.97 -7.79
C LYS A 17 23.22 30.44 -8.15
N GLY A 18 22.52 29.63 -8.93
CA GLY A 18 21.17 29.91 -9.40
C GLY A 18 20.93 29.35 -10.80
N PRO A 19 19.79 29.72 -11.41
CA PRO A 19 19.47 29.26 -12.75
C PRO A 19 20.62 29.58 -13.71
N LYS A 20 20.78 28.82 -14.78
CA LYS A 20 21.80 29.11 -15.81
C LYS A 20 21.19 29.49 -17.14
N ASP A 21 19.89 29.28 -17.27
CA ASP A 21 19.11 29.58 -18.45
C ASP A 21 17.65 29.81 -18.04
N PHE A 22 16.80 30.15 -19.00
CA PHE A 22 15.37 29.96 -18.89
C PHE A 22 15.06 28.46 -18.79
N TYR A 23 14.38 28.06 -17.73
CA TYR A 23 13.94 26.69 -17.52
C TYR A 23 12.42 26.63 -17.62
N PRO A 24 11.85 26.03 -18.67
CA PRO A 24 10.39 25.88 -18.79
C PRO A 24 9.79 25.03 -17.66
N SER A 25 10.59 24.13 -17.08
CA SER A 25 10.23 23.34 -15.91
C SER A 25 11.32 23.49 -14.83
N PRO A 26 11.35 24.61 -14.10
CA PRO A 26 12.44 24.92 -13.16
C PRO A 26 12.53 23.92 -12.01
N THR A 27 11.48 23.14 -11.74
CA THR A 27 11.46 22.11 -10.70
C THR A 27 11.97 20.75 -11.15
N SER A 28 12.33 20.60 -12.44
CA SER A 28 12.81 19.36 -13.02
C SER A 28 14.00 18.82 -12.25
N GLN A 29 13.99 17.54 -11.89
CA GLN A 29 15.10 16.93 -11.13
C GLN A 29 16.45 17.06 -11.83
N TRP A 30 16.44 17.22 -13.16
CA TRP A 30 17.63 17.33 -14.00
C TRP A 30 18.35 18.67 -13.84
N ILE A 31 17.64 19.73 -13.43
CA ILE A 31 18.20 21.08 -13.26
C ILE A 31 17.88 21.72 -11.91
N ASN A 32 17.14 21.04 -11.02
CA ASN A 32 16.62 21.67 -9.79
C ASN A 32 17.69 22.02 -8.77
N ILE A 33 18.93 21.53 -8.93
CA ILE A 33 20.08 21.99 -8.14
C ILE A 33 20.32 23.50 -8.32
N ASN A 34 19.99 24.03 -9.50
CA ASN A 34 20.15 25.44 -9.85
C ASN A 34 18.93 26.29 -9.44
N THR A 35 17.84 25.69 -8.99
CA THR A 35 16.58 26.39 -8.66
C THR A 35 16.18 26.11 -7.21
N CYS A 36 15.40 25.04 -6.96
CA CYS A 36 14.95 24.61 -5.65
C CYS A 36 16.15 24.36 -4.71
N GLY A 37 17.23 23.81 -5.26
CA GLY A 37 18.46 23.44 -4.55
C GLY A 37 19.21 24.62 -3.95
N MET A 38 18.95 25.85 -4.39
CA MET A 38 19.50 27.04 -3.73
C MET A 38 19.03 27.18 -2.29
N CYS A 39 17.83 26.71 -1.97
CA CYS A 39 17.23 26.80 -0.63
C CYS A 39 17.02 25.42 0.02
N HIS A 40 16.87 24.37 -0.80
CA HIS A 40 16.52 23.00 -0.39
C HIS A 40 17.56 21.98 -0.83
N GLU A 41 18.85 22.29 -0.61
CA GLU A 41 19.98 21.46 -1.04
C GLU A 41 19.88 20.01 -0.55
N GLU A 42 19.45 19.79 0.69
CA GLU A 42 19.34 18.46 1.30
C GLU A 42 18.25 17.62 0.62
N GLN A 43 17.08 18.21 0.37
CA GLN A 43 15.98 17.50 -0.31
C GLN A 43 16.32 17.22 -1.78
N VAL A 44 16.97 18.17 -2.47
CA VAL A 44 17.40 17.98 -3.86
C VAL A 44 18.46 16.89 -4.00
N LYS A 45 19.32 16.71 -2.99
CA LYS A 45 20.26 15.58 -2.96
C LYS A 45 19.56 14.26 -2.64
N ALA A 46 18.71 14.25 -1.62
CA ALA A 46 18.02 13.04 -1.16
C ALA A 46 16.99 12.49 -2.16
N GLN A 47 16.37 13.35 -2.99
CA GLN A 47 15.34 12.94 -3.95
C GLN A 47 15.80 11.79 -4.85
N TRP A 48 17.09 11.75 -5.19
CA TRP A 48 17.66 10.75 -6.09
C TRP A 48 17.54 9.34 -5.52
N SER A 49 17.72 9.17 -4.21
CA SER A 49 17.64 7.87 -3.53
C SER A 49 16.24 7.53 -3.00
N SER A 50 15.26 8.43 -3.16
CA SER A 50 13.89 8.21 -2.70
C SER A 50 13.18 7.13 -3.52
N LEU A 51 12.27 6.39 -2.89
CA LEU A 51 11.43 5.40 -3.58
C LEU A 51 10.55 6.02 -4.67
N MET A 52 10.19 7.30 -4.53
CA MET A 52 9.45 8.07 -5.53
C MET A 52 10.22 8.21 -6.84
N ASN A 53 11.55 8.20 -6.77
CA ASN A 53 12.40 8.32 -7.94
C ASN A 53 12.93 6.97 -8.42
N THR A 54 13.38 6.10 -7.50
CA THR A 54 14.01 4.83 -7.83
C THR A 54 13.01 3.74 -8.26
N GLU A 55 11.79 3.79 -7.72
CA GLU A 55 10.72 2.79 -7.91
C GLU A 55 11.15 1.34 -7.57
N ALA A 56 12.20 1.17 -6.77
CA ALA A 56 12.89 -0.11 -6.55
C ALA A 56 11.95 -1.26 -6.15
N GLY A 57 11.04 -1.04 -5.20
CA GLY A 57 10.09 -2.09 -4.77
C GLY A 57 9.09 -2.51 -5.84
N LYS A 58 8.70 -1.58 -6.73
CA LYS A 58 7.83 -1.90 -7.87
C LYS A 58 8.57 -2.73 -8.91
N ILE A 59 9.82 -2.35 -9.20
CA ILE A 59 10.70 -3.09 -10.11
C ILE A 59 10.93 -4.50 -9.58
N HIS A 60 11.30 -4.62 -8.30
CA HIS A 60 11.50 -5.90 -7.62
C HIS A 60 10.27 -6.81 -7.74
N GLY A 61 9.08 -6.31 -7.41
CA GLY A 61 7.86 -7.11 -7.50
C GLY A 61 7.56 -7.63 -8.92
N ALA A 62 7.87 -6.86 -9.97
CA ALA A 62 7.73 -7.31 -11.35
C ALA A 62 8.80 -8.36 -11.73
N LEU A 63 10.06 -8.12 -11.37
CA LEU A 63 11.15 -9.08 -11.61
C LEU A 63 10.91 -10.40 -10.88
N TRP A 64 10.32 -10.35 -9.68
CA TRP A 64 9.88 -11.52 -8.95
C TRP A 64 8.81 -12.31 -9.73
N GLY A 65 7.73 -11.65 -10.16
CA GLY A 65 6.65 -12.27 -10.93
C GLY A 65 7.10 -12.90 -12.26
N PHE A 66 8.27 -12.49 -12.78
CA PHE A 66 8.94 -13.03 -13.98
C PHE A 66 10.11 -13.97 -13.63
N GLY A 67 10.04 -14.65 -12.48
CA GLY A 67 10.96 -15.73 -12.10
C GLY A 67 12.07 -15.34 -11.14
N GLY A 68 11.94 -14.23 -10.39
CA GLY A 68 12.87 -13.92 -9.31
C GLY A 68 14.28 -13.55 -9.78
N LYS A 69 14.40 -12.74 -10.85
CA LYS A 69 15.70 -12.44 -11.52
C LYS A 69 16.81 -11.92 -10.58
N GLU A 70 16.45 -11.21 -9.50
CA GLU A 70 17.39 -10.66 -8.50
C GLU A 70 17.31 -11.39 -7.14
N GLY A 71 16.58 -12.52 -7.08
CA GLY A 71 16.21 -13.15 -5.81
C GLY A 71 15.47 -12.17 -4.90
N TYR A 72 15.87 -12.09 -3.62
CA TYR A 72 15.31 -11.17 -2.62
C TYR A 72 15.99 -9.79 -2.59
N ASN A 73 17.02 -9.56 -3.41
CA ASN A 73 17.83 -8.35 -3.34
C ASN A 73 17.20 -7.22 -4.16
N HIS A 74 17.01 -6.04 -3.57
CA HIS A 74 16.40 -4.89 -4.25
C HIS A 74 17.45 -4.07 -5.01
N THR A 75 18.21 -4.72 -5.88
CA THR A 75 19.37 -4.15 -6.58
C THR A 75 19.02 -3.38 -7.84
N ALA A 76 17.80 -3.50 -8.36
CA ALA A 76 17.38 -2.83 -9.59
C ALA A 76 16.59 -1.54 -9.32
N SER A 77 16.88 -0.49 -10.09
CA SER A 77 16.18 0.80 -10.01
C SER A 77 16.05 1.51 -11.37
N ASN A 78 15.36 2.66 -11.40
CA ASN A 78 15.29 3.53 -12.58
C ASN A 78 16.64 4.12 -13.03
N TYR A 79 17.64 4.16 -12.13
CA TYR A 79 18.95 4.76 -12.39
C TYR A 79 20.07 3.96 -11.73
N ASP A 80 21.31 4.17 -12.17
CA ASP A 80 22.48 3.78 -11.39
C ASP A 80 22.66 4.74 -10.22
N ILE A 81 22.68 4.22 -8.99
CA ILE A 81 22.71 5.05 -7.81
C ILE A 81 23.49 4.42 -6.64
N ASN A 82 24.23 5.29 -5.96
CA ASN A 82 24.93 5.04 -4.71
C ASN A 82 24.38 5.95 -3.61
N ASN A 83 24.63 5.60 -2.34
CA ASN A 83 24.31 6.51 -1.23
C ASN A 83 25.25 7.72 -1.32
N THR A 84 24.74 8.88 -1.74
CA THR A 84 25.55 10.04 -2.16
C THR A 84 25.80 11.07 -1.07
N HIS A 85 25.22 10.92 0.13
CA HIS A 85 25.40 11.88 1.23
C HIS A 85 25.22 11.28 2.63
N LYS A 86 25.46 12.08 3.66
CA LYS A 86 25.15 11.73 5.05
C LYS A 86 23.64 11.64 5.24
N ARG A 87 23.16 10.56 5.86
CA ARG A 87 21.73 10.31 6.07
C ARG A 87 21.08 11.47 6.82
N LEU A 88 19.94 11.97 6.35
CA LEU A 88 19.14 12.98 7.03
C LEU A 88 18.43 12.39 8.25
N GLY A 89 18.06 13.25 9.20
CA GLY A 89 17.42 12.84 10.46
C GLY A 89 18.31 13.08 11.69
N THR A 90 17.76 12.80 12.87
CA THR A 90 18.48 12.90 14.15
C THR A 90 19.57 11.83 14.23
N LYS A 91 20.53 12.01 15.16
CA LYS A 91 21.54 10.98 15.43
C LYS A 91 20.88 9.64 15.81
N THR A 92 19.84 9.68 16.62
CA THR A 92 19.03 8.52 17.00
C THR A 92 18.43 7.81 15.78
N TYR A 93 17.84 8.56 14.85
CA TYR A 93 17.31 8.00 13.60
C TYR A 93 18.41 7.38 12.73
N GLN A 94 19.55 8.06 12.59
CA GLN A 94 20.67 7.55 11.80
C GLN A 94 21.21 6.23 12.36
N GLU A 95 21.38 6.14 13.68
CA GLU A 95 21.80 4.91 14.38
C GLU A 95 20.78 3.79 14.25
N TYR A 96 19.50 4.14 14.37
CA TYR A 96 18.38 3.21 14.20
C TYR A 96 18.38 2.60 12.79
N MET A 97 18.39 3.46 11.76
CA MET A 97 18.39 3.02 10.36
C MET A 97 19.65 2.23 10.00
N GLN A 98 20.81 2.56 10.59
CA GLN A 98 22.03 1.78 10.42
C GLN A 98 21.89 0.37 11.03
N SER A 99 21.22 0.23 12.17
CA SER A 99 20.92 -1.07 12.76
C SER A 99 19.95 -1.86 11.88
N LEU A 100 18.89 -1.21 11.41
CA LEU A 100 17.88 -1.83 10.55
C LEU A 100 18.48 -2.30 9.21
N SER A 101 19.31 -1.48 8.55
CA SER A 101 19.96 -1.84 7.30
C SER A 101 20.90 -3.04 7.44
N LYS A 102 21.46 -3.28 8.63
CA LYS A 102 22.27 -4.48 8.90
C LYS A 102 21.41 -5.73 9.09
N LYS A 103 20.19 -5.58 9.61
CA LYS A 103 19.24 -6.69 9.82
C LYS A 103 18.57 -7.14 8.53
N GLU A 104 18.21 -6.18 7.68
CA GLU A 104 17.48 -6.41 6.44
C GLU A 104 18.26 -5.85 5.23
N PRO A 105 19.51 -6.32 4.99
CA PRO A 105 20.39 -5.76 3.96
C PRO A 105 19.80 -5.87 2.55
N GLN A 106 18.94 -6.86 2.30
CA GLN A 106 18.26 -7.05 1.02
C GLN A 106 17.29 -5.90 0.68
N ALA A 107 16.73 -5.24 1.71
CA ALA A 107 15.80 -4.12 1.58
C ALA A 107 16.51 -2.74 1.65
N PHE A 108 17.80 -2.71 2.01
CA PHE A 108 18.61 -1.49 2.10
C PHE A 108 19.95 -1.69 1.37
N PRO A 109 19.91 -1.81 0.02
CA PRO A 109 21.11 -2.08 -0.77
C PRO A 109 22.11 -0.91 -0.68
N LYS A 110 23.39 -1.24 -0.83
CA LYS A 110 24.47 -0.24 -0.87
C LYS A 110 24.63 0.41 -2.26
N HIS A 111 24.19 -0.28 -3.30
CA HIS A 111 24.21 0.11 -4.70
C HIS A 111 22.93 -0.42 -5.37
N MET A 112 22.28 0.39 -6.18
CA MET A 112 21.26 -0.08 -7.12
C MET A 112 21.70 0.24 -8.55
N HIS A 113 21.58 -0.74 -9.45
CA HIS A 113 21.85 -0.57 -10.87
C HIS A 113 20.59 -0.21 -11.64
N GLU A 114 20.76 0.46 -12.77
CA GLU A 114 19.64 0.72 -13.68
C GLU A 114 19.08 -0.58 -14.28
N ILE A 115 17.77 -0.64 -14.49
CA ILE A 115 17.16 -1.75 -15.22
C ILE A 115 17.60 -1.79 -16.70
N PRO A 116 17.79 -2.97 -17.30
CA PRO A 116 18.03 -3.13 -18.73
C PRO A 116 17.02 -2.40 -19.62
N LYS A 117 17.42 -2.10 -20.86
CA LYS A 117 16.54 -1.56 -21.90
C LYS A 117 15.40 -2.54 -22.19
N ALA A 118 14.29 -2.03 -22.74
CA ALA A 118 13.25 -2.91 -23.26
C ALA A 118 13.85 -3.80 -24.38
N PRO A 119 13.64 -5.13 -24.35
CA PRO A 119 14.17 -6.01 -25.37
C PRO A 119 13.46 -5.80 -26.72
N THR A 120 14.18 -6.12 -27.78
CA THR A 120 13.65 -6.28 -29.14
C THR A 120 12.80 -7.54 -29.26
N ALA A 121 11.98 -7.60 -30.31
CA ALA A 121 11.22 -8.81 -30.62
C ALA A 121 12.12 -10.06 -30.79
N ASP A 122 13.32 -9.91 -31.35
CA ASP A 122 14.26 -11.02 -31.58
C ASP A 122 14.91 -11.53 -30.29
N GLU A 123 15.16 -10.66 -29.31
CA GLU A 123 15.66 -11.07 -27.99
C GLU A 123 14.59 -11.83 -27.21
N VAL A 124 13.32 -11.41 -27.31
CA VAL A 124 12.19 -12.08 -26.67
C VAL A 124 11.89 -13.46 -27.26
N GLU A 125 12.12 -13.66 -28.57
CA GLU A 125 12.04 -14.99 -29.19
C GLU A 125 13.05 -15.99 -28.56
N LYS A 126 14.20 -15.50 -28.10
CA LYS A 126 15.23 -16.34 -27.44
C LYS A 126 14.95 -16.54 -25.96
N ASP A 127 14.57 -15.47 -25.26
CA ASP A 127 14.20 -15.51 -23.84
C ASP A 127 12.95 -14.66 -23.60
N PRO A 128 11.75 -15.27 -23.54
CA PRO A 128 10.52 -14.54 -23.33
C PRO A 128 10.42 -13.88 -21.94
N SER A 129 11.26 -14.28 -20.97
CA SER A 129 11.27 -13.66 -19.64
C SER A 129 11.80 -12.22 -19.65
N LEU A 130 12.58 -11.84 -20.67
CA LEU A 130 13.07 -10.46 -20.86
C LEU A 130 11.92 -9.46 -21.08
N SER A 131 10.75 -9.94 -21.50
CA SER A 131 9.56 -9.11 -21.69
C SER A 131 9.12 -8.36 -20.43
N VAL A 132 9.60 -8.74 -19.23
CA VAL A 132 9.45 -7.96 -17.99
C VAL A 132 9.93 -6.53 -18.13
N TYR A 133 11.01 -6.27 -18.86
CA TYR A 133 11.55 -4.92 -19.02
C TYR A 133 10.67 -4.06 -19.92
N THR A 134 10.05 -4.65 -20.95
CA THR A 134 9.01 -3.99 -21.75
C THR A 134 7.79 -3.67 -20.89
N TYR A 135 7.34 -4.63 -20.07
CA TYR A 135 6.23 -4.40 -19.14
C TYR A 135 6.51 -3.24 -18.17
N LEU A 136 7.67 -3.28 -17.52
CA LEU A 136 8.09 -2.24 -16.59
C LEU A 136 8.12 -0.85 -17.26
N ARG A 137 8.83 -0.74 -18.39
CA ARG A 137 9.06 0.53 -19.09
C ARG A 137 7.81 1.16 -19.71
N GLN A 138 6.83 0.35 -20.12
CA GLN A 138 5.56 0.86 -20.68
C GLN A 138 4.49 1.17 -19.62
N GLU A 139 4.44 0.40 -18.53
CA GLU A 139 3.29 0.42 -17.61
C GLU A 139 3.62 0.82 -16.17
N CYS A 140 4.81 0.51 -15.69
CA CYS A 140 5.17 0.68 -14.27
C CYS A 140 5.97 1.95 -14.03
N LEU A 141 6.93 2.25 -14.91
CA LEU A 141 7.97 3.27 -14.73
C LEU A 141 7.62 4.63 -15.34
N ARG A 142 6.34 5.00 -15.27
CA ARG A 142 5.83 6.30 -15.73
C ARG A 142 5.52 7.27 -14.57
N CYS A 143 5.58 6.76 -13.33
CA CYS A 143 5.12 7.48 -12.14
C CYS A 143 6.25 8.16 -11.37
N HIS A 144 7.51 7.87 -11.69
CA HIS A 144 8.63 8.47 -10.97
C HIS A 144 8.72 9.98 -11.20
N THR A 145 9.35 10.66 -10.24
CA THR A 145 9.45 12.13 -10.21
C THR A 145 10.26 12.71 -11.37
N GLY A 146 11.15 11.92 -11.97
CA GLY A 146 11.96 12.35 -13.11
C GLY A 146 11.24 12.64 -14.42
N GLY A 147 10.01 12.15 -14.56
CA GLY A 147 9.18 12.39 -15.74
C GLY A 147 7.84 13.03 -15.39
N LYS A 148 7.06 13.41 -16.40
CA LYS A 148 5.64 13.80 -16.26
C LYS A 148 4.70 12.59 -16.35
N GLY A 149 5.13 11.53 -17.02
CA GLY A 149 4.31 10.33 -17.21
C GLY A 149 3.25 10.50 -18.30
N ARG A 150 2.03 10.02 -18.05
CA ARG A 150 0.94 10.02 -19.03
C ARG A 150 0.21 11.36 -19.08
N ASN A 151 -0.15 11.77 -20.28
CA ASN A 151 -0.97 12.96 -20.50
C ASN A 151 -2.46 12.57 -20.67
N ARG A 152 -3.15 12.26 -19.56
CA ARG A 152 -4.57 11.83 -19.54
C ARG A 152 -5.31 12.42 -18.35
N ARG A 153 -6.65 12.44 -18.41
CA ARG A 153 -7.52 12.86 -17.31
C ARG A 153 -7.16 12.18 -15.98
N GLY A 154 -6.81 12.99 -14.99
CA GLY A 154 -6.32 12.59 -13.66
C GLY A 154 -4.80 12.37 -13.57
N ASP A 155 -4.08 12.22 -14.69
CA ASP A 155 -2.65 11.90 -14.67
C ASP A 155 -1.75 13.16 -14.83
N TYR A 156 -2.35 14.34 -15.02
CA TYR A 156 -1.62 15.59 -15.21
C TYR A 156 -0.80 15.99 -13.98
N ARG A 157 0.49 16.22 -14.17
CA ARG A 157 1.42 16.65 -13.13
C ARG A 157 2.69 17.26 -13.72
N GLY A 158 3.41 18.02 -12.90
CA GLY A 158 4.77 18.45 -13.21
C GLY A 158 5.80 17.34 -13.00
N MET A 159 7.07 17.69 -13.22
CA MET A 159 8.24 16.85 -12.95
C MET A 159 9.09 17.41 -11.81
N GLY A 160 9.90 16.53 -11.21
CA GLY A 160 10.67 16.80 -10.01
C GLY A 160 9.77 17.34 -8.90
N CYS A 161 10.14 18.46 -8.29
CA CYS A 161 9.38 19.03 -7.17
C CYS A 161 7.92 19.39 -7.57
N ALA A 162 7.67 19.76 -8.83
CA ALA A 162 6.34 20.14 -9.30
C ALA A 162 5.38 18.94 -9.46
N SER A 163 5.84 17.70 -9.36
CA SER A 163 4.93 16.55 -9.30
C SER A 163 4.00 16.63 -8.08
N CYS A 164 4.45 17.32 -7.02
CA CYS A 164 3.73 17.45 -5.76
C CYS A 164 3.42 18.93 -5.42
N HIS A 165 4.36 19.84 -5.72
CA HIS A 165 4.28 21.22 -5.25
C HIS A 165 3.55 22.19 -6.18
N ILE A 166 3.09 21.74 -7.34
CA ILE A 166 2.29 22.55 -8.26
C ILE A 166 0.91 21.90 -8.42
N PRO A 167 -0.19 22.64 -8.19
CA PRO A 167 -1.54 22.09 -8.28
C PRO A 167 -1.93 21.87 -9.75
N TYR A 168 -2.47 20.68 -10.03
CA TYR A 168 -3.14 20.35 -11.30
C TYR A 168 -4.57 19.91 -10.98
N SER A 169 -5.52 20.25 -11.85
CA SER A 169 -6.86 19.65 -11.81
C SER A 169 -6.87 18.34 -12.58
N ASN A 170 -7.88 17.50 -12.34
CA ASN A 170 -8.04 16.24 -13.08
C ASN A 170 -8.28 16.46 -14.58
N GLU A 171 -8.83 17.61 -14.96
CA GLU A 171 -9.02 17.99 -16.36
C GLU A 171 -7.76 18.65 -16.96
N GLY A 172 -6.82 19.12 -16.13
CA GLY A 172 -5.56 19.71 -16.60
C GLY A 172 -5.72 21.05 -17.31
N PHE A 173 -6.70 21.86 -16.92
CA PHE A 173 -6.87 23.23 -17.43
C PHE A 173 -6.20 24.25 -16.51
N TYR A 174 -5.73 25.35 -17.11
CA TYR A 174 -5.33 26.53 -16.36
C TYR A 174 -6.55 27.41 -16.04
N GLU A 175 -6.71 27.74 -14.77
CA GLU A 175 -7.86 28.48 -14.24
C GLU A 175 -7.43 29.72 -13.44
N GLY A 176 -6.14 30.08 -13.47
CA GLY A 176 -5.61 31.30 -12.84
C GLY A 176 -5.80 32.55 -13.71
N ASN A 177 -5.09 33.64 -13.37
CA ASN A 177 -5.22 34.92 -14.08
C ASN A 177 -4.09 35.20 -15.10
N ASP A 178 -3.19 34.25 -15.32
CA ASP A 178 -2.11 34.42 -16.27
C ASP A 178 -2.59 34.24 -17.72
N THR A 179 -2.81 35.37 -18.39
CA THR A 179 -3.23 35.46 -19.79
C THR A 179 -2.28 34.82 -20.80
N THR A 180 -1.07 34.42 -20.41
CA THR A 180 -0.10 33.76 -21.29
C THR A 180 -0.27 32.25 -21.37
N ILE A 181 -1.05 31.65 -20.47
CA ILE A 181 -1.37 30.22 -20.49
C ILE A 181 -2.74 30.00 -21.11
N SER A 182 -2.84 28.96 -21.94
CA SER A 182 -4.12 28.57 -22.52
C SER A 182 -5.11 28.06 -21.46
N HIS A 183 -6.29 28.65 -21.46
CA HIS A 183 -7.43 28.24 -20.63
C HIS A 183 -8.24 27.09 -21.26
N THR A 184 -7.99 26.78 -22.53
CA THR A 184 -8.80 25.82 -23.32
C THR A 184 -8.02 24.57 -23.71
N GLN A 185 -6.73 24.51 -23.40
CA GLN A 185 -5.90 23.34 -23.62
C GLN A 185 -5.71 22.55 -22.33
N HIS A 186 -5.75 21.23 -22.46
CA HIS A 186 -5.39 20.31 -21.38
C HIS A 186 -3.86 20.26 -21.19
N GLY A 187 -3.43 19.78 -20.02
CA GLY A 187 -2.01 19.59 -19.70
C GLY A 187 -1.37 20.77 -18.96
N HIS A 188 -2.16 21.72 -18.50
CA HIS A 188 -1.69 22.87 -17.72
C HIS A 188 -1.98 22.69 -16.23
N LEU A 189 -1.12 23.32 -15.42
CA LEU A 189 -1.35 23.49 -13.99
C LEU A 189 -2.64 24.29 -13.74
N LEU A 190 -3.27 24.09 -12.58
CA LEU A 190 -4.49 24.80 -12.20
C LEU A 190 -4.25 26.32 -12.07
N THR A 191 -3.12 26.70 -11.45
CA THR A 191 -2.77 28.10 -11.17
C THR A 191 -1.27 28.25 -10.96
N HIS A 192 -0.70 29.43 -11.24
CA HIS A 192 0.71 29.77 -11.03
C HIS A 192 1.05 30.00 -9.54
N GLN A 193 0.81 29.00 -8.71
CA GLN A 193 1.08 29.04 -7.27
C GLN A 193 1.67 27.70 -6.81
N ILE A 194 2.41 27.75 -5.70
CA ILE A 194 3.02 26.56 -5.08
C ILE A 194 2.13 26.09 -3.92
N GLN A 195 1.86 24.79 -3.86
CA GLN A 195 1.29 24.12 -2.70
C GLN A 195 2.39 23.38 -1.93
N SER A 196 2.37 23.42 -0.61
CA SER A 196 3.37 22.71 0.20
C SER A 196 2.89 22.46 1.63
N SER A 197 3.40 23.21 2.61
CA SER A 197 3.09 23.06 4.02
C SER A 197 1.88 23.90 4.43
N ARG A 198 1.53 23.82 5.72
CA ARG A 198 0.49 24.62 6.36
C ARG A 198 0.62 26.14 6.13
N LYS A 199 1.86 26.63 6.01
CA LYS A 199 2.18 28.06 5.90
C LYS A 199 1.89 28.63 4.51
N VAL A 200 2.00 27.80 3.47
CA VAL A 200 1.83 28.25 2.07
C VAL A 200 0.36 28.15 1.70
N LYS A 201 -0.19 29.27 1.18
CA LYS A 201 -1.60 29.37 0.81
C LYS A 201 -1.73 29.47 -0.71
N VAL A 202 -2.60 28.64 -1.29
CA VAL A 202 -3.03 28.74 -2.68
C VAL A 202 -4.42 29.37 -2.71
N ASN A 203 -4.61 30.35 -3.59
CA ASN A 203 -5.88 31.07 -3.76
C ASN A 203 -6.41 30.87 -5.18
N ILE A 204 -7.61 30.29 -5.32
CA ILE A 204 -8.22 30.03 -6.63
C ILE A 204 -9.75 30.02 -6.47
N HIS A 205 -10.47 30.71 -7.34
CA HIS A 205 -11.94 30.80 -7.31
C HIS A 205 -12.53 31.22 -5.95
N GLY A 206 -11.89 32.18 -5.28
CA GLY A 206 -12.28 32.61 -3.93
C GLY A 206 -11.98 31.60 -2.80
N ASN A 207 -11.48 30.40 -3.13
CA ASN A 207 -11.05 29.40 -2.16
C ASN A 207 -9.59 29.62 -1.76
N ARG A 208 -9.31 29.48 -0.46
CA ARG A 208 -7.95 29.57 0.11
C ARG A 208 -7.62 28.32 0.91
N TYR A 209 -6.63 27.55 0.45
CA TYR A 209 -6.23 26.29 1.12
C TYR A 209 -4.71 26.22 1.37
N SER A 210 -4.29 25.24 2.18
CA SER A 210 -2.88 24.86 2.37
C SER A 210 -2.70 23.35 2.40
N GLY A 211 -1.44 22.92 2.32
CA GLY A 211 -1.11 21.51 2.19
C GLY A 211 -1.15 21.03 0.74
N ILE A 212 -0.71 19.79 0.51
CA ILE A 212 -0.84 19.11 -0.77
C ILE A 212 -2.13 18.28 -0.73
N PRO A 213 -3.17 18.62 -1.54
CA PRO A 213 -4.40 17.85 -1.60
C PRO A 213 -4.14 16.40 -2.03
N VAL A 214 -4.93 15.47 -1.49
CA VAL A 214 -4.75 14.02 -1.69
C VAL A 214 -4.72 13.64 -3.17
N GLU A 215 -5.53 14.30 -4.00
CA GLU A 215 -5.61 14.03 -5.44
C GLU A 215 -4.25 14.19 -6.16
N THR A 216 -3.38 15.09 -5.68
CA THR A 216 -2.01 15.23 -6.22
C THR A 216 -1.22 13.93 -6.05
N CYS A 217 -1.36 13.25 -4.91
CA CYS A 217 -0.74 11.94 -4.67
C CYS A 217 -1.43 10.84 -5.50
N THR A 218 -2.75 10.91 -5.65
CA THR A 218 -3.57 9.93 -6.38
C THR A 218 -3.22 9.84 -7.87
N THR A 219 -2.67 10.91 -8.48
CA THR A 219 -2.13 10.89 -9.85
C THR A 219 -1.15 9.72 -10.10
N CYS A 220 -0.37 9.32 -9.09
CA CYS A 220 0.52 8.16 -9.13
C CYS A 220 -0.01 6.98 -8.27
N HIS A 221 -0.61 7.27 -7.11
CA HIS A 221 -1.04 6.26 -6.12
C HIS A 221 -2.44 5.67 -6.37
N ASN A 222 -2.93 5.70 -7.61
CA ASN A 222 -4.19 5.08 -8.03
C ASN A 222 -4.08 3.62 -8.52
N ARG A 223 -2.87 3.12 -8.80
CA ARG A 223 -2.59 1.73 -9.24
C ARG A 223 -2.04 0.91 -8.07
N GLY A 224 -1.16 -0.07 -8.29
CA GLY A 224 -0.47 -0.83 -7.22
C GLY A 224 -1.37 -1.17 -6.03
N LYS A 225 -0.97 -0.71 -4.83
CA LYS A 225 -1.71 -0.88 -3.56
C LYS A 225 -2.97 0.00 -3.43
N ARG A 226 -3.23 0.92 -4.37
CA ARG A 226 -4.42 1.79 -4.48
C ARG A 226 -4.62 2.72 -3.28
N ILE A 227 -3.54 3.07 -2.58
CA ILE A 227 -3.59 3.83 -1.32
C ILE A 227 -4.19 5.23 -1.46
N GLY A 228 -3.95 5.93 -2.58
CA GLY A 228 -4.47 7.29 -2.78
C GLY A 228 -5.99 7.29 -2.93
N VAL A 229 -6.49 6.38 -3.79
CA VAL A 229 -7.93 6.24 -4.03
C VAL A 229 -8.65 5.67 -2.80
N SER A 230 -8.08 4.69 -2.09
CA SER A 230 -8.75 4.10 -0.92
C SER A 230 -8.87 5.06 0.25
N TYR A 231 -7.87 5.95 0.45
CA TYR A 231 -7.93 7.01 1.46
C TYR A 231 -9.14 7.94 1.26
N GLN A 232 -9.48 8.22 0.00
CA GLN A 232 -10.65 9.01 -0.42
C GLN A 232 -11.95 8.18 -0.49
N GLY A 233 -11.94 6.91 -0.06
CA GLY A 233 -13.12 6.05 -0.15
C GLY A 233 -13.35 5.41 -1.52
N LEU A 234 -12.43 5.51 -2.49
CA LEU A 234 -12.66 5.06 -3.86
C LEU A 234 -12.10 3.64 -4.10
N MET A 235 -12.96 2.76 -4.63
CA MET A 235 -12.59 1.39 -5.04
C MET A 235 -12.79 1.22 -6.54
N GLU A 236 -11.75 0.76 -7.23
CA GLU A 236 -11.81 0.54 -8.67
C GLU A 236 -12.88 -0.48 -9.09
N THR A 237 -13.54 -0.24 -10.23
CA THR A 237 -14.53 -1.14 -10.82
C THR A 237 -14.40 -1.22 -12.34
N GLU A 238 -14.67 -2.40 -12.90
CA GLU A 238 -14.81 -2.60 -14.34
C GLU A 238 -16.22 -2.25 -14.85
N TYR A 239 -17.18 -2.13 -13.93
CA TYR A 239 -18.57 -1.79 -14.27
C TYR A 239 -18.68 -0.33 -14.73
N LYS A 240 -19.62 -0.10 -15.64
CA LYS A 240 -19.95 1.22 -16.20
C LYS A 240 -21.17 1.86 -15.53
N ALA A 241 -21.64 1.27 -14.43
CA ALA A 241 -22.84 1.68 -13.72
C ALA A 241 -22.71 3.09 -13.11
N THR A 242 -23.87 3.65 -12.74
CA THR A 242 -24.14 5.08 -12.52
C THR A 242 -24.00 5.87 -13.82
N PHE A 243 -25.12 6.42 -14.27
CA PHE A 243 -25.22 7.17 -15.52
C PHE A 243 -25.51 8.63 -15.21
N ASP A 244 -24.96 9.54 -16.02
CA ASP A 244 -25.32 10.96 -15.96
C ASP A 244 -26.75 11.20 -16.49
N ASP A 245 -27.18 12.46 -16.49
CA ASP A 245 -28.49 12.91 -16.99
C ASP A 245 -28.72 12.60 -18.48
N LYS A 246 -27.65 12.31 -19.25
CA LYS A 246 -27.68 11.93 -20.66
C LYS A 246 -27.55 10.43 -20.88
N GLY A 247 -27.48 9.63 -19.81
CA GLY A 247 -27.30 8.19 -19.88
C GLY A 247 -25.87 7.74 -20.18
N ASN A 248 -24.87 8.63 -20.12
CA ASN A 248 -23.47 8.25 -20.29
C ASN A 248 -22.95 7.58 -19.02
N PRO A 249 -22.13 6.53 -19.12
CA PRO A 249 -21.54 5.89 -17.96
C PRO A 249 -20.50 6.80 -17.30
N GLN A 250 -20.20 6.54 -16.03
CA GLN A 250 -19.11 7.22 -15.30
C GLN A 250 -17.86 7.40 -16.19
N PRO A 251 -17.34 8.64 -16.35
CA PRO A 251 -16.13 8.87 -17.14
C PRO A 251 -14.92 8.25 -16.46
N LYS A 252 -13.89 7.93 -17.24
CA LYS A 252 -12.65 7.41 -16.66
C LYS A 252 -11.89 8.51 -15.91
N LEU A 253 -11.31 8.14 -14.77
CA LEU A 253 -10.35 8.93 -14.00
C LEU A 253 -9.12 8.04 -13.75
N HIS A 254 -7.91 8.52 -14.03
CA HIS A 254 -6.70 7.69 -14.06
C HIS A 254 -6.88 6.40 -14.88
N THR A 255 -7.59 6.51 -16.01
CA THR A 255 -7.97 5.42 -16.92
C THR A 255 -8.96 4.37 -16.38
N LYS A 256 -9.54 4.58 -15.17
CA LYS A 256 -10.37 3.63 -14.43
C LYS A 256 -11.73 4.23 -14.05
N ARG A 257 -12.60 3.39 -13.49
CA ARG A 257 -13.88 3.76 -12.87
C ARG A 257 -13.87 3.37 -11.40
N TYR A 258 -14.72 4.00 -10.59
CA TYR A 258 -14.71 3.86 -9.14
C TYR A 258 -16.10 3.72 -8.54
N LEU A 259 -16.21 2.85 -7.54
CA LEU A 259 -17.23 2.83 -6.51
C LEU A 259 -16.80 3.74 -5.36
N HIS A 260 -17.75 4.36 -4.67
CA HIS A 260 -17.50 5.15 -3.48
C HIS A 260 -17.92 4.36 -2.23
N LEU A 261 -16.92 3.90 -1.48
CA LEU A 261 -17.00 3.23 -0.19
C LEU A 261 -16.73 4.23 0.95
N THR A 262 -16.64 3.75 2.19
CA THR A 262 -16.31 4.62 3.34
C THR A 262 -14.86 5.11 3.26
N GLU A 263 -14.68 6.42 3.32
CA GLU A 263 -13.37 7.08 3.39
C GLU A 263 -12.60 6.78 4.70
N ASP A 264 -11.29 7.05 4.70
CA ASP A 264 -10.49 6.96 5.92
C ASP A 264 -10.91 8.05 6.92
N ILE A 265 -10.98 7.70 8.21
CA ILE A 265 -11.38 8.65 9.25
C ILE A 265 -10.40 9.83 9.34
N HIS A 266 -9.12 9.63 9.08
CA HIS A 266 -8.15 10.73 9.07
C HIS A 266 -8.41 11.68 7.91
N TYR A 267 -8.78 11.15 6.73
CA TYR A 267 -9.18 11.97 5.58
C TYR A 267 -10.42 12.80 5.92
N SER A 268 -11.46 12.18 6.48
CA SER A 268 -12.71 12.86 6.88
C SER A 268 -12.48 13.98 7.91
N LYS A 269 -11.42 13.88 8.71
CA LYS A 269 -11.00 14.88 9.70
C LYS A 269 -10.12 15.98 9.12
N GLY A 270 -9.73 15.87 7.86
CA GLY A 270 -8.95 16.87 7.13
C GLY A 270 -7.43 16.66 7.19
N MET A 271 -6.97 15.45 7.52
CA MET A 271 -5.57 15.07 7.36
C MET A 271 -5.26 14.83 5.87
N LEU A 272 -4.07 15.27 5.46
CA LEU A 272 -3.50 15.04 4.14
C LEU A 272 -2.41 13.97 4.25
N CYS A 273 -2.00 13.36 3.12
CA CYS A 273 -0.99 12.30 3.11
C CYS A 273 0.30 12.72 3.83
N GLN A 274 0.74 13.96 3.60
CA GLN A 274 1.95 14.52 4.21
C GLN A 274 1.85 14.73 5.73
N ASP A 275 0.67 14.63 6.35
CA ASP A 275 0.52 14.72 7.80
C ASP A 275 0.97 13.45 8.53
N CYS A 276 0.97 12.30 7.82
CA CYS A 276 1.59 11.06 8.27
C CYS A 276 2.95 10.84 7.61
N HIS A 277 3.03 11.03 6.28
CA HIS A 277 4.27 10.83 5.54
C HIS A 277 5.26 11.98 5.73
N THR A 278 6.43 11.66 6.29
CA THR A 278 7.44 12.66 6.62
C THR A 278 8.18 13.18 5.38
N SER A 279 8.99 14.24 5.56
CA SER A 279 9.89 14.69 4.50
C SER A 279 10.87 13.59 4.07
N ASN A 280 11.33 12.73 5.00
CA ASN A 280 12.27 11.67 4.68
C ASN A 280 11.59 10.54 3.91
N ASP A 281 10.34 10.22 4.26
CA ASP A 281 9.55 9.22 3.53
C ASP A 281 9.37 9.63 2.06
N MET A 282 9.12 10.93 1.80
CA MET A 282 8.73 11.45 0.49
C MET A 282 9.92 11.95 -0.35
N HIS A 283 10.80 12.76 0.24
CA HIS A 283 11.99 13.28 -0.46
C HIS A 283 13.19 12.32 -0.36
N GLY A 284 13.12 11.29 0.47
CA GLY A 284 14.28 10.47 0.84
C GLY A 284 15.07 11.08 2.00
N ASP A 285 15.86 10.23 2.65
CA ASP A 285 16.84 10.64 3.66
C ASP A 285 18.29 10.56 3.16
N GLY A 286 18.46 10.26 1.87
CA GLY A 286 19.75 10.07 1.20
C GLY A 286 20.27 8.67 1.05
N PHE A 287 19.54 7.71 1.59
CA PHE A 287 19.90 6.32 1.47
C PHE A 287 18.84 5.57 0.68
N MET A 288 19.31 4.60 -0.10
CA MET A 288 18.44 3.75 -0.88
C MET A 288 17.61 2.84 0.02
N THR A 289 16.34 2.71 -0.34
CA THR A 289 15.39 1.80 0.29
C THR A 289 14.72 1.00 -0.81
N GLY A 290 14.65 -0.32 -0.64
CA GLY A 290 14.08 -1.25 -1.61
C GLY A 290 12.57 -1.41 -1.52
N ALA A 291 11.96 -1.11 -0.37
CA ALA A 291 10.53 -1.33 -0.14
C ALA A 291 9.90 -0.28 0.78
N ASN A 292 8.61 0.01 0.58
CA ASN A 292 7.91 1.12 1.25
C ASN A 292 8.01 1.09 2.79
N LEU A 293 7.94 -0.10 3.41
CA LEU A 293 8.03 -0.25 4.86
C LEU A 293 9.38 0.24 5.41
N GLY A 294 10.44 0.19 4.60
CA GLY A 294 11.75 0.70 4.98
C GLY A 294 11.82 2.23 4.99
N ALA A 295 10.94 2.92 4.25
CA ALA A 295 10.94 4.37 4.15
C ALA A 295 9.94 5.03 5.12
N VAL A 296 8.79 4.40 5.37
CA VAL A 296 7.76 4.92 6.30
C VAL A 296 8.28 4.84 7.73
N GLU A 297 8.22 5.96 8.45
CA GLU A 297 8.75 6.08 9.82
C GLU A 297 7.66 6.13 10.91
N ILE A 298 6.43 6.49 10.54
CA ILE A 298 5.36 6.79 11.50
C ILE A 298 4.48 5.57 11.77
N GLU A 299 4.32 5.27 13.07
CA GLU A 299 3.41 4.24 13.57
C GLU A 299 2.14 4.81 14.19
N CYS A 300 1.08 3.99 14.26
CA CYS A 300 -0.19 4.39 14.89
C CYS A 300 0.04 4.85 16.34
N GLN A 301 0.90 4.12 17.05
CA GLN A 301 1.23 4.32 18.45
C GLN A 301 2.10 5.56 18.68
N ASP A 302 2.63 6.18 17.62
CA ASP A 302 3.38 7.44 17.68
C ASP A 302 2.52 8.64 18.06
N CYS A 303 1.22 8.56 17.77
CA CYS A 303 0.24 9.56 18.19
C CYS A 303 -0.77 9.01 19.20
N HIS A 304 -1.18 7.75 19.05
CA HIS A 304 -2.26 7.18 19.87
C HIS A 304 -1.79 6.50 21.16
N GLY A 305 -0.54 6.04 21.22
CA GLY A 305 -0.02 5.21 22.31
C GLY A 305 -0.73 3.85 22.37
N THR A 306 -0.84 3.33 23.59
CA THR A 306 -1.59 2.10 23.90
C THR A 306 -2.55 2.36 25.07
N THR A 307 -3.37 1.39 25.46
CA THR A 307 -4.21 1.51 26.67
C THR A 307 -3.42 1.56 27.97
N LYS A 308 -2.12 1.21 27.94
CA LYS A 308 -1.24 1.16 29.12
C LYS A 308 -0.17 2.26 29.12
N LYS A 309 0.15 2.83 27.96
CA LYS A 309 1.24 3.82 27.79
C LYS A 309 0.86 4.93 26.83
N TYR A 310 1.17 6.17 27.19
CA TYR A 310 1.14 7.32 26.29
C TYR A 310 2.17 7.18 25.16
N PRO A 311 2.03 7.90 24.03
CA PRO A 311 2.97 7.81 22.91
C PRO A 311 4.43 8.04 23.30
N TRP A 312 4.69 9.02 24.18
CA TRP A 312 6.03 9.37 24.68
C TRP A 312 6.57 8.39 25.74
N GLU A 313 5.73 7.53 26.31
CA GLU A 313 6.12 6.48 27.28
C GLU A 313 6.57 5.17 26.59
N LEU A 314 6.33 5.05 25.29
CA LEU A 314 6.78 3.90 24.49
C LEU A 314 8.28 3.99 24.20
N PRO A 315 8.98 2.86 24.09
CA PRO A 315 10.38 2.85 23.69
C PRO A 315 10.54 3.12 22.19
N LEU A 316 11.75 3.53 21.77
CA LEU A 316 12.13 3.57 20.36
C LEU A 316 11.97 2.19 19.70
N GLY A 317 11.47 2.18 18.47
CA GLY A 317 11.18 1.00 17.66
C GLY A 317 9.91 0.25 18.04
N TYR A 318 9.09 0.75 18.99
CA TYR A 318 7.82 0.10 19.31
C TYR A 318 6.88 0.15 18.10
N SER A 319 6.37 -1.00 17.67
CA SER A 319 5.62 -1.23 16.41
C SER A 319 6.43 -1.15 15.10
N ASP A 320 7.74 -0.86 15.18
CA ASP A 320 8.67 -0.88 14.03
C ASP A 320 9.77 -1.94 14.29
N GLU A 321 9.43 -3.09 14.89
CA GLU A 321 10.44 -3.92 15.55
C GLU A 321 11.38 -4.69 14.61
N PHE A 322 10.90 -5.08 13.44
CA PHE A 322 11.52 -6.10 12.57
C PHE A 322 11.90 -7.35 13.37
N ALA A 323 11.00 -7.75 14.27
CA ALA A 323 11.13 -8.87 15.18
C ALA A 323 9.74 -9.32 15.68
N MET A 324 9.59 -10.61 15.97
CA MET A 324 8.32 -11.16 16.51
C MET A 324 8.00 -10.72 17.95
N SER A 325 8.94 -10.04 18.61
CA SER A 325 8.78 -9.54 19.98
C SER A 325 8.72 -8.02 20.00
N SER A 326 7.80 -7.48 20.80
CA SER A 326 7.64 -6.03 20.95
C SER A 326 8.86 -5.40 21.63
N LYS A 327 9.16 -4.15 21.29
CA LYS A 327 10.26 -3.41 21.92
C LYS A 327 9.99 -3.10 23.39
N ILE A 328 11.03 -3.27 24.19
CA ILE A 328 11.09 -2.90 25.60
C ILE A 328 12.31 -1.99 25.77
N GLY A 329 12.19 -0.96 26.59
CA GLY A 329 13.29 -0.03 26.84
C GLY A 329 12.81 1.23 27.53
N LYS A 330 13.73 2.20 27.63
CA LYS A 330 13.42 3.55 28.13
C LYS A 330 12.39 4.23 27.24
N ALA A 331 11.52 5.03 27.85
CA ALA A 331 10.59 5.89 27.15
C ALA A 331 11.33 6.82 26.18
N ARG A 332 10.82 6.96 24.94
CA ARG A 332 11.42 7.85 23.94
C ARG A 332 11.25 9.34 24.26
N GLY A 333 10.21 9.69 25.02
CA GLY A 333 9.96 11.07 25.45
C GLY A 333 9.48 11.99 24.33
N THR A 334 9.70 13.29 24.54
CA THR A 334 9.45 14.38 23.58
C THR A 334 10.73 15.19 23.37
N THR A 335 10.74 16.05 22.36
CA THR A 335 11.86 16.98 22.14
C THR A 335 11.39 18.38 21.74
N LYS A 336 12.15 19.40 22.12
CA LYS A 336 11.96 20.78 21.65
C LYS A 336 12.97 21.16 20.56
N THR A 337 13.88 20.25 20.21
CA THR A 337 14.92 20.49 19.19
C THR A 337 14.56 19.80 17.88
N LEU A 338 14.90 20.46 16.77
CA LEU A 338 14.69 19.97 15.41
C LEU A 338 16.01 20.02 14.65
N ALA A 339 16.24 19.05 13.77
CA ALA A 339 17.29 19.15 12.77
C ALA A 339 17.03 20.35 11.84
N ASP A 340 18.09 21.01 11.37
CA ASP A 340 17.97 22.29 10.66
C ASP A 340 17.11 22.21 9.39
N TYR A 341 17.23 21.12 8.62
CA TYR A 341 16.43 20.91 7.42
C TYR A 341 14.92 20.84 7.71
N LEU A 342 14.50 20.36 8.89
CA LEU A 342 13.09 20.30 9.30
C LEU A 342 12.53 21.69 9.62
N LYS A 343 13.38 22.64 10.03
CA LYS A 343 12.98 24.04 10.31
C LYS A 343 12.54 24.78 9.05
N LYS A 344 12.92 24.29 7.86
CA LYS A 344 12.43 24.79 6.56
C LYS A 344 10.93 24.51 6.33
N GLY A 345 10.34 23.61 7.13
CA GLY A 345 8.92 23.31 7.12
C GLY A 345 8.05 24.28 7.94
N ALA A 346 6.77 23.94 8.05
CA ALA A 346 5.86 24.64 8.96
C ALA A 346 6.05 24.15 10.39
N ILE A 347 6.61 25.00 11.25
CA ILE A 347 6.72 24.73 12.69
C ILE A 347 5.60 25.48 13.43
N PRO A 348 4.82 24.81 14.29
CA PRO A 348 3.78 25.46 15.09
C PRO A 348 4.39 26.45 16.07
N LYS A 349 3.63 27.52 16.39
CA LYS A 349 4.07 28.54 17.35
C LYS A 349 4.06 28.01 18.78
N ASP A 350 3.00 27.29 19.13
CA ASP A 350 2.87 26.60 20.39
C ASP A 350 3.35 25.15 20.22
N ILE A 351 4.38 24.79 20.97
CA ILE A 351 4.97 23.44 20.95
C ILE A 351 4.66 22.66 22.23
N GLY A 352 3.94 23.26 23.19
CA GLY A 352 3.64 22.68 24.49
C GLY A 352 4.89 22.11 25.18
N ASP A 353 4.78 20.84 25.57
CA ASP A 353 5.85 20.07 26.22
C ASP A 353 6.92 19.57 25.22
N GLY A 354 6.71 19.76 23.92
CA GLY A 354 7.59 19.39 22.83
C GLY A 354 6.93 18.53 21.76
N PHE A 355 7.66 18.29 20.68
CA PHE A 355 7.28 17.39 19.61
C PHE A 355 7.33 15.94 20.07
N LEU A 356 6.34 15.16 19.65
CA LEU A 356 6.39 13.72 19.75
C LEU A 356 7.51 13.17 18.84
N LEU A 357 8.10 12.04 19.25
CA LEU A 357 9.09 11.32 18.44
C LEU A 357 8.41 10.12 17.76
N SER A 358 8.78 9.87 16.52
CA SER A 358 8.41 8.65 15.78
C SER A 358 8.99 7.39 16.43
N ALA A 359 8.60 6.21 15.95
CA ALA A 359 9.22 4.95 16.34
C ALA A 359 10.73 4.95 16.06
N ARG A 360 11.18 5.64 15.00
CA ARG A 360 12.59 5.70 14.60
C ARG A 360 13.36 6.90 15.17
N GLY A 361 12.70 7.78 15.91
CA GLY A 361 13.34 8.82 16.71
C GLY A 361 13.53 10.18 16.03
N ASN A 362 12.92 10.45 14.88
CA ASN A 362 12.79 11.84 14.41
C ASN A 362 11.62 12.56 15.11
N PRO A 363 11.73 13.89 15.29
CA PRO A 363 10.61 14.70 15.77
C PRO A 363 9.52 14.83 14.71
N MET A 364 8.28 14.55 15.11
CA MET A 364 7.10 14.81 14.30
C MET A 364 6.71 16.28 14.43
N THR A 365 7.14 17.11 13.46
CA THR A 365 6.93 18.58 13.47
C THR A 365 5.46 19.02 13.51
N LYS A 366 4.52 18.08 13.33
CA LYS A 366 3.07 18.32 13.32
C LYS A 366 2.37 17.76 14.55
N ALA A 367 3.05 17.07 15.46
CA ALA A 367 2.44 16.43 16.62
C ALA A 367 3.14 16.93 17.89
N THR A 368 2.43 17.71 18.70
CA THR A 368 2.94 18.29 19.94
C THR A 368 2.21 17.72 21.15
N ARG A 369 2.93 17.60 22.26
CA ARG A 369 2.37 17.15 23.54
C ARG A 369 1.89 18.35 24.35
N HIS A 370 0.69 18.22 24.91
CA HIS A 370 0.13 19.18 25.88
C HIS A 370 -0.44 18.41 27.07
N GLY A 371 0.38 18.20 28.11
CA GLY A 371 0.01 17.42 29.28
C GLY A 371 -0.21 15.94 28.92
N ASP A 372 -1.45 15.48 28.98
CA ASP A 372 -1.91 14.13 28.62
C ASP A 372 -2.56 14.05 27.22
N LYS A 373 -2.56 15.16 26.48
CA LYS A 373 -3.13 15.26 25.13
C LYS A 373 -2.07 15.45 24.05
N VAL A 374 -2.48 15.21 22.81
CA VAL A 374 -1.69 15.46 21.60
C VAL A 374 -2.43 16.49 20.75
N ILE A 375 -1.72 17.50 20.27
CA ILE A 375 -2.25 18.45 19.29
C ILE A 375 -1.60 18.16 17.93
N MET A 376 -2.45 17.89 16.93
CA MET A 376 -2.04 17.64 15.56
C MET A 376 -2.21 18.91 14.72
N HIS A 377 -1.10 19.49 14.29
CA HIS A 377 -1.03 20.68 13.46
C HIS A 377 -1.03 20.31 11.97
N LEU A 378 -2.20 20.07 11.42
CA LEU A 378 -2.36 19.54 10.06
C LEU A 378 -1.92 20.53 8.99
N ALA A 379 -1.42 19.99 7.89
CA ALA A 379 -1.06 20.75 6.70
C ALA A 379 -2.25 21.48 6.04
N SER A 380 -3.45 20.93 6.20
CA SER A 380 -4.69 21.58 5.77
C SER A 380 -4.97 22.91 6.47
N GLY A 381 -4.24 23.23 7.54
CA GLY A 381 -4.46 24.43 8.35
C GLY A 381 -5.30 24.19 9.59
N LYS A 382 -5.84 22.97 9.78
CA LYS A 382 -6.62 22.59 10.95
C LYS A 382 -5.73 22.13 12.10
N ASP A 383 -6.13 22.43 13.33
CA ASP A 383 -5.61 21.78 14.53
C ASP A 383 -6.62 20.77 15.04
N ILE A 384 -6.13 19.58 15.41
CA ILE A 384 -6.94 18.52 16.00
C ILE A 384 -6.38 18.18 17.36
N GLU A 385 -7.22 18.26 18.39
CA GLU A 385 -6.93 17.65 19.68
C GLU A 385 -7.19 16.14 19.60
N LEU A 386 -6.16 15.35 19.88
CA LEU A 386 -6.21 13.90 20.00
C LEU A 386 -6.07 13.50 21.46
N THR A 387 -7.03 12.72 21.96
CA THR A 387 -6.95 12.06 23.27
C THR A 387 -6.28 10.67 23.10
N PRO A 388 -5.10 10.41 23.69
CA PRO A 388 -4.43 9.12 23.61
C PRO A 388 -5.25 7.97 24.22
N LEU A 389 -4.96 6.74 23.82
CA LEU A 389 -5.72 5.54 24.22
C LEU A 389 -5.70 5.30 25.74
N LYS A 390 -4.56 5.53 26.40
CA LYS A 390 -4.42 5.42 27.85
C LYS A 390 -5.37 6.39 28.56
N LYS A 391 -5.42 7.65 28.13
CA LYS A 391 -6.35 8.65 28.70
C LYS A 391 -7.81 8.29 28.45
N LEU A 392 -8.14 7.82 27.24
CA LEU A 392 -9.50 7.34 26.94
C LEU A 392 -9.92 6.17 27.83
N LYS A 393 -8.97 5.31 28.24
CA LYS A 393 -9.24 4.24 29.21
C LYS A 393 -9.44 4.79 30.63
N GLU A 394 -8.56 5.67 31.08
CA GLU A 394 -8.65 6.31 32.40
C GLU A 394 -9.96 7.09 32.57
N ASP A 395 -10.45 7.71 31.49
CA ASP A 395 -11.73 8.41 31.42
C ASP A 395 -12.94 7.49 31.17
N GLU A 396 -12.75 6.17 31.10
CA GLU A 396 -13.80 5.17 30.80
C GLU A 396 -14.55 5.38 29.47
N LYS A 397 -13.91 6.03 28.50
CA LYS A 397 -14.48 6.34 27.16
C LYS A 397 -14.29 5.24 26.12
N LEU A 398 -13.58 4.17 26.45
CA LEU A 398 -13.39 3.02 25.56
C LEU A 398 -14.60 2.08 25.62
N SER A 399 -15.05 1.60 24.46
CA SER A 399 -16.11 0.58 24.41
C SER A 399 -15.68 -0.72 25.10
N LYS A 400 -16.65 -1.51 25.61
CA LYS A 400 -16.40 -2.85 26.16
C LYS A 400 -15.60 -3.74 25.20
N LYS A 401 -15.94 -3.71 23.90
CA LYS A 401 -15.21 -4.46 22.86
C LYS A 401 -13.76 -4.00 22.76
N ALA A 402 -13.49 -2.69 22.81
CA ALA A 402 -12.13 -2.15 22.78
C ALA A 402 -11.34 -2.55 24.04
N LEU A 403 -11.94 -2.50 25.23
CA LEU A 403 -11.28 -2.94 26.47
C LEU A 403 -10.92 -4.44 26.42
N ILE A 404 -11.84 -5.30 25.98
CA ILE A 404 -11.57 -6.73 25.84
C ILE A 404 -10.45 -6.95 24.81
N ALA A 405 -10.58 -6.38 23.62
CA ALA A 405 -9.68 -6.65 22.51
C ALA A 405 -8.29 -6.04 22.70
N MET A 406 -8.16 -4.81 23.17
CA MET A 406 -6.90 -4.05 23.19
C MET A 406 -6.23 -3.98 24.57
N ASP A 407 -6.99 -4.11 25.66
CA ASP A 407 -6.44 -4.02 27.03
C ASP A 407 -6.24 -5.39 27.68
N LYS A 408 -7.24 -6.28 27.56
CA LYS A 408 -7.23 -7.58 28.24
C LYS A 408 -6.53 -8.68 27.44
N ILE A 409 -6.66 -8.68 26.12
CA ILE A 409 -5.99 -9.64 25.24
C ILE A 409 -4.67 -9.04 24.78
N GLU A 410 -3.60 -9.25 25.55
CA GLU A 410 -2.29 -8.63 25.28
C GLU A 410 -1.72 -8.99 23.90
N ALA A 411 -2.06 -10.19 23.38
CA ALA A 411 -1.63 -10.64 22.07
C ALA A 411 -2.08 -9.69 20.94
N HIS A 412 -3.26 -9.06 21.04
CA HIS A 412 -3.73 -8.13 20.01
C HIS A 412 -2.91 -6.85 19.97
N ASN A 413 -2.42 -6.36 21.11
CA ASN A 413 -1.61 -5.13 21.12
C ASN A 413 -0.14 -5.42 20.75
N ASN A 414 0.37 -6.58 21.17
CA ASN A 414 1.77 -6.93 21.01
C ASN A 414 2.09 -7.60 19.66
N LYS A 415 1.11 -8.23 19.01
CA LYS A 415 1.34 -9.03 17.80
C LYS A 415 0.57 -8.56 16.57
N LEU A 416 -0.45 -7.73 16.71
CA LEU A 416 -1.21 -7.23 15.55
C LEU A 416 -0.82 -5.78 15.29
N GLU A 417 -0.95 -5.44 14.02
CA GLU A 417 -1.07 -4.06 13.61
C GLU A 417 -2.41 -3.48 14.01
N CYS A 418 -2.44 -2.20 14.39
CA CYS A 418 -3.70 -1.53 14.71
C CYS A 418 -4.66 -1.52 13.50
N TYR A 419 -4.11 -1.37 12.29
CA TYR A 419 -4.87 -1.42 11.05
C TYR A 419 -5.36 -2.83 10.68
N THR A 420 -4.89 -3.89 11.34
CA THR A 420 -5.51 -5.23 11.27
C THR A 420 -6.92 -5.23 11.83
N CYS A 421 -7.25 -4.34 12.76
CA CYS A 421 -8.59 -4.24 13.31
C CYS A 421 -9.36 -3.06 12.69
N HIS A 422 -8.65 -1.94 12.46
CA HIS A 422 -9.25 -0.66 12.10
C HIS A 422 -9.37 -0.38 10.61
N ALA A 423 -8.63 -1.06 9.73
CA ALA A 423 -8.90 -1.00 8.29
C ALA A 423 -10.13 -1.87 7.99
N THR A 424 -11.23 -1.23 7.60
CA THR A 424 -12.55 -1.90 7.51
C THR A 424 -12.82 -2.56 6.17
N TRP A 425 -12.04 -2.20 5.15
CA TRP A 425 -12.11 -2.76 3.81
C TRP A 425 -10.73 -2.58 3.15
N ALA A 426 -10.38 -3.36 2.12
CA ALA A 426 -9.09 -3.22 1.44
C ALA A 426 -9.22 -3.55 -0.05
N PRO A 427 -8.70 -2.71 -0.96
CA PRO A 427 -8.77 -2.97 -2.39
C PRO A 427 -7.94 -4.20 -2.76
N GLN A 428 -8.59 -5.20 -3.36
CA GLN A 428 -7.99 -6.50 -3.69
C GLN A 428 -8.19 -6.82 -5.17
N CYS A 429 -7.09 -7.02 -5.89
CA CYS A 429 -7.05 -7.23 -7.33
C CYS A 429 -6.37 -8.57 -7.63
N TYR A 430 -7.18 -9.63 -7.75
CA TYR A 430 -6.67 -11.00 -7.90
C TYR A 430 -6.37 -11.33 -9.37
N GLY A 431 -5.20 -11.93 -9.59
CA GLY A 431 -4.73 -12.41 -10.90
C GLY A 431 -4.60 -11.31 -11.96
N CYS A 432 -3.42 -10.69 -12.06
CA CYS A 432 -3.08 -9.73 -13.12
C CYS A 432 -2.64 -10.48 -14.39
N HIS A 433 -3.49 -10.48 -15.42
CA HIS A 433 -3.19 -11.09 -16.71
C HIS A 433 -2.45 -10.08 -17.59
N VAL A 434 -1.15 -10.30 -17.77
CA VAL A 434 -0.26 -9.45 -18.54
C VAL A 434 -0.03 -10.08 -19.91
N LYS A 435 -0.48 -9.41 -20.97
CA LYS A 435 -0.19 -9.79 -22.35
C LYS A 435 0.82 -8.82 -22.95
N ILE A 436 1.92 -9.34 -23.49
CA ILE A 436 2.98 -8.55 -24.14
C ILE A 436 3.14 -9.06 -25.57
N ASP A 437 2.77 -8.24 -26.54
CA ASP A 437 2.61 -8.68 -27.92
C ASP A 437 3.60 -8.00 -28.87
N TYR A 438 4.60 -8.76 -29.33
CA TYR A 438 5.67 -8.35 -30.25
C TYR A 438 5.34 -8.63 -31.72
N SER A 439 4.15 -9.17 -32.01
CA SER A 439 3.77 -9.49 -33.38
C SER A 439 3.52 -8.24 -34.22
N LYS A 440 3.77 -8.35 -35.53
CA LYS A 440 3.37 -7.34 -36.53
C LYS A 440 3.91 -5.92 -36.23
N GLY A 441 5.12 -5.82 -35.67
CA GLY A 441 5.74 -4.52 -35.38
C GLY A 441 4.98 -3.68 -34.35
N LYS A 442 4.22 -4.31 -33.45
CA LYS A 442 3.53 -3.61 -32.36
C LYS A 442 4.55 -2.94 -31.44
N GLN A 443 4.28 -1.68 -31.12
CA GLN A 443 5.11 -0.86 -30.27
C GLN A 443 4.28 -0.03 -29.29
N ASN A 444 4.92 0.44 -28.24
CA ASN A 444 4.36 1.36 -27.26
C ASN A 444 5.48 2.23 -26.65
N PRO A 445 5.16 3.39 -26.04
CA PRO A 445 6.18 4.26 -25.46
C PRO A 445 6.92 3.66 -24.25
N ASP A 446 8.24 3.85 -24.22
CA ASP A 446 9.10 3.66 -23.03
C ASP A 446 9.14 4.96 -22.22
N TYR A 447 8.42 4.97 -21.09
CA TYR A 447 8.34 6.16 -20.23
C TYR A 447 9.64 6.42 -19.46
N LEU A 448 10.44 5.39 -19.16
CA LEU A 448 11.72 5.59 -18.48
C LEU A 448 12.73 6.22 -19.45
N LYS A 449 12.75 5.78 -20.71
CA LYS A 449 13.61 6.39 -21.74
C LYS A 449 13.18 7.83 -22.04
N ALA A 450 11.88 8.09 -22.16
CA ALA A 450 11.36 9.43 -22.42
C ALA A 450 11.67 10.42 -21.28
N SER A 451 11.50 10.00 -20.03
CA SER A 451 11.79 10.84 -18.86
C SER A 451 13.29 11.05 -18.61
N LYS A 452 14.13 10.09 -19.02
CA LYS A 452 15.60 10.23 -18.99
C LYS A 452 16.14 11.14 -20.07
N PHE A 453 15.51 11.18 -21.24
CA PHE A 453 15.84 12.19 -22.24
C PHE A 453 15.57 13.56 -21.62
N HIS A 454 16.56 14.45 -21.66
CA HIS A 454 16.38 15.84 -21.28
C HIS A 454 17.30 16.74 -22.09
N ASP A 455 16.80 17.90 -22.48
CA ASP A 455 17.63 18.96 -23.04
C ASP A 455 18.38 19.73 -21.94
N HIS A 456 19.18 20.71 -22.34
CA HIS A 456 19.94 21.57 -21.43
C HIS A 456 19.04 22.44 -20.52
N HIS A 457 17.75 22.58 -20.83
CA HIS A 457 16.76 23.25 -19.99
C HIS A 457 16.05 22.30 -19.02
N GLY A 458 16.37 21.00 -19.06
CA GLY A 458 15.77 19.96 -18.21
C GLY A 458 14.38 19.51 -18.65
N MET A 459 13.97 19.80 -19.89
CA MET A 459 12.69 19.33 -20.45
C MET A 459 12.82 17.89 -20.95
N THR A 460 11.86 17.05 -20.59
CA THR A 460 11.89 15.62 -20.93
C THR A 460 11.09 15.26 -22.18
N GLY A 461 11.26 14.02 -22.65
CA GLY A 461 10.72 13.52 -23.94
C GLY A 461 9.22 13.24 -23.96
N GLU A 462 8.51 13.27 -22.83
CA GLU A 462 7.08 12.90 -22.76
C GLU A 462 6.13 13.83 -23.54
N ASN A 463 6.60 15.00 -23.97
CA ASN A 463 5.82 15.85 -24.90
C ASN A 463 5.69 15.21 -26.29
N ASN A 464 6.62 14.32 -26.69
CA ASN A 464 6.57 13.57 -27.94
C ASN A 464 6.94 12.09 -27.76
N LEU A 465 6.05 11.33 -27.10
CA LEU A 465 6.25 9.90 -26.82
C LEU A 465 6.46 9.02 -28.07
N LYS A 466 6.15 9.51 -29.28
CA LYS A 466 6.37 8.78 -30.54
C LYS A 466 7.86 8.57 -30.84
N ASP A 467 8.74 9.40 -30.29
CA ASP A 467 10.19 9.28 -30.46
C ASP A 467 10.80 8.20 -29.53
N PHE A 468 9.99 7.68 -28.60
CA PHE A 468 10.42 6.76 -27.54
C PHE A 468 9.68 5.42 -27.61
N LEU A 469 9.22 5.02 -28.79
CA LEU A 469 8.58 3.73 -28.99
C LEU A 469 9.59 2.58 -28.86
N VAL A 470 9.16 1.50 -28.22
CA VAL A 470 9.89 0.23 -28.10
C VAL A 470 8.99 -0.93 -28.54
N ASP A 471 9.62 -2.02 -28.94
CA ASP A 471 8.92 -3.23 -29.38
C ASP A 471 8.03 -3.83 -28.29
N GLY A 472 6.95 -4.44 -28.75
CA GLY A 472 5.94 -5.03 -27.89
C GLY A 472 4.84 -4.05 -27.51
N LYS A 473 3.63 -4.58 -27.36
CA LYS A 473 2.49 -3.84 -26.80
C LYS A 473 1.95 -4.57 -25.58
N VAL A 474 2.02 -3.90 -24.42
CA VAL A 474 1.46 -4.42 -23.18
C VAL A 474 -0.05 -4.19 -23.13
N THR A 475 -0.78 -5.17 -22.59
CA THR A 475 -2.19 -5.05 -22.19
C THR A 475 -2.39 -5.83 -20.91
N GLU A 476 -3.13 -5.26 -19.96
CA GLU A 476 -3.39 -5.87 -18.66
C GLU A 476 -4.88 -6.01 -18.41
N THR A 477 -5.27 -7.13 -17.81
CA THR A 477 -6.60 -7.37 -17.26
C THR A 477 -6.50 -8.14 -15.95
N ARG A 478 -7.63 -8.44 -15.31
CA ARG A 478 -7.70 -9.03 -13.98
C ARG A 478 -8.69 -10.18 -13.94
N SER A 479 -8.45 -11.16 -13.08
CA SER A 479 -9.41 -12.24 -12.85
C SER A 479 -10.66 -11.71 -12.12
N TYR A 480 -10.47 -10.98 -11.01
CA TYR A 480 -11.58 -10.37 -10.26
C TYR A 480 -11.11 -9.31 -9.26
N LEU A 481 -12.06 -8.44 -8.85
CA LEU A 481 -11.86 -7.38 -7.86
C LEU A 481 -12.71 -7.62 -6.61
N ARG A 482 -12.17 -7.25 -5.45
CA ARG A 482 -12.77 -7.37 -4.12
C ARG A 482 -12.39 -6.17 -3.25
N TRP A 483 -13.19 -5.88 -2.22
CA TRP A 483 -12.91 -4.78 -1.27
C TRP A 483 -13.14 -5.16 0.19
N GLU A 484 -13.77 -6.30 0.47
CA GLU A 484 -14.10 -6.75 1.82
C GLU A 484 -12.86 -7.08 2.69
N ASN A 485 -13.08 -7.59 3.91
CA ASN A 485 -12.00 -7.98 4.82
C ASN A 485 -10.91 -8.82 4.11
N PRO A 486 -9.64 -8.37 4.12
CA PRO A 486 -8.55 -9.07 3.44
C PRO A 486 -8.08 -10.29 4.25
N ALA A 487 -7.18 -11.08 3.64
CA ALA A 487 -6.44 -12.11 4.36
C ALA A 487 -5.49 -11.48 5.41
N LEU A 488 -4.93 -12.30 6.30
CA LEU A 488 -3.93 -11.85 7.26
C LEU A 488 -2.62 -12.62 7.09
N SER A 489 -1.49 -11.95 7.29
CA SER A 489 -0.17 -12.57 7.33
C SER A 489 0.78 -11.74 8.22
N ILE A 490 1.99 -12.24 8.46
CA ILE A 490 3.02 -11.51 9.21
C ILE A 490 3.70 -10.51 8.26
N ASN A 491 3.85 -9.25 8.64
CA ASN A 491 4.60 -8.24 7.88
C ASN A 491 6.10 -8.25 8.20
N GLY A 492 6.86 -7.37 7.54
CA GLY A 492 8.31 -7.23 7.77
C GLY A 492 8.69 -6.82 9.19
N GLU A 493 7.79 -6.14 9.90
CA GLU A 493 8.00 -5.74 11.30
C GLU A 493 7.79 -6.89 12.30
N GLY A 494 7.20 -8.01 11.87
CA GLY A 494 6.91 -9.17 12.71
C GLY A 494 5.51 -9.19 13.30
N ARG A 495 4.57 -8.39 12.75
CA ARG A 495 3.20 -8.24 13.22
C ARG A 495 2.17 -8.75 12.21
N VAL A 496 1.05 -9.24 12.73
CA VAL A 496 -0.10 -9.66 11.91
C VAL A 496 -0.75 -8.43 11.30
N SER A 497 -0.83 -8.41 9.98
CA SER A 497 -1.30 -7.29 9.16
C SER A 497 -2.29 -7.76 8.08
N PRO A 498 -3.13 -6.86 7.54
CA PRO A 498 -3.90 -7.10 6.32
C PRO A 498 -3.01 -7.42 5.11
N THR A 499 -3.41 -8.44 4.35
CA THR A 499 -2.65 -8.95 3.19
C THR A 499 -3.56 -9.02 1.98
N ILE A 500 -3.13 -8.36 0.90
CA ILE A 500 -3.87 -8.25 -0.37
C ILE A 500 -3.01 -8.83 -1.50
N PRO A 501 -3.58 -9.06 -2.69
CA PRO A 501 -2.79 -9.33 -3.89
C PRO A 501 -1.73 -8.25 -4.15
N GLY A 502 -0.47 -8.67 -4.24
CA GLY A 502 0.66 -7.88 -4.71
C GLY A 502 0.83 -8.04 -6.22
N CYS A 503 2.03 -8.43 -6.66
CA CYS A 503 2.31 -8.75 -8.06
C CYS A 503 1.86 -10.19 -8.39
N GLN A 504 0.58 -10.40 -8.66
CA GLN A 504 0.05 -11.72 -9.07
C GLN A 504 -0.02 -11.86 -10.60
N THR A 505 1.13 -11.92 -11.28
CA THR A 505 1.17 -11.94 -12.74
C THR A 505 0.90 -13.32 -13.36
N THR A 506 0.02 -13.35 -14.35
CA THR A 506 -0.19 -14.46 -15.28
C THR A 506 0.15 -13.97 -16.68
N ILE A 507 1.20 -14.52 -17.27
CA ILE A 507 1.95 -13.86 -18.34
C ILE A 507 1.70 -14.56 -19.67
N THR A 508 1.33 -13.79 -20.68
CA THR A 508 1.27 -14.24 -22.07
C THR A 508 2.18 -13.37 -22.92
N VAL A 509 3.14 -14.00 -23.61
CA VAL A 509 4.08 -13.31 -24.51
C VAL A 509 3.82 -13.81 -25.91
N ILE A 510 3.48 -12.91 -26.82
CA ILE A 510 3.29 -13.22 -28.23
C ILE A 510 4.55 -12.81 -28.99
N GLY A 511 5.17 -13.77 -29.65
CA GLY A 511 6.37 -13.58 -30.46
C GLY A 511 6.09 -12.82 -31.75
N LYS A 512 7.16 -12.52 -32.50
CA LYS A 512 7.11 -11.70 -33.71
C LYS A 512 6.25 -12.32 -34.82
N ASN A 513 6.19 -13.66 -34.85
CA ASN A 513 5.38 -14.45 -35.77
C ASN A 513 3.90 -14.61 -35.36
N GLY A 514 3.49 -14.02 -34.23
CA GLY A 514 2.12 -14.10 -33.72
C GLY A 514 1.80 -15.36 -32.91
N LYS A 515 2.77 -16.26 -32.68
CA LYS A 515 2.62 -17.43 -31.80
C LYS A 515 2.92 -17.05 -30.35
N ALA A 516 2.25 -17.70 -29.40
CA ALA A 516 2.54 -17.52 -27.99
C ALA A 516 3.85 -18.23 -27.61
N LEU A 517 4.82 -17.48 -27.10
CA LEU A 517 6.05 -17.99 -26.48
C LEU A 517 5.80 -18.40 -25.04
N LEU A 518 4.92 -17.65 -24.37
CA LEU A 518 4.33 -18.00 -23.07
C LEU A 518 2.82 -17.85 -23.19
N LYS A 519 2.04 -18.81 -22.70
CA LYS A 519 0.57 -18.78 -22.64
C LYS A 519 0.17 -18.95 -21.17
N ASN A 520 -0.49 -17.95 -20.59
CA ASN A 520 -0.99 -17.97 -19.21
C ASN A 520 0.04 -18.51 -18.19
N HIS A 521 1.30 -18.09 -18.35
CA HIS A 521 2.41 -18.64 -17.60
C HIS A 521 2.53 -17.97 -16.23
N ILE A 522 2.72 -18.78 -15.19
CA ILE A 522 3.12 -18.32 -13.85
C ILE A 522 4.49 -18.96 -13.58
N TYR A 523 5.50 -18.13 -13.33
CA TYR A 523 6.83 -18.61 -13.01
C TYR A 523 6.86 -19.30 -11.64
N LYS A 524 7.74 -20.28 -11.50
CA LYS A 524 8.08 -20.91 -10.21
C LYS A 524 9.53 -20.60 -9.86
N ILE A 525 9.81 -20.22 -8.62
CA ILE A 525 11.15 -19.88 -8.13
C ILE A 525 11.63 -21.04 -7.23
N PRO A 526 12.71 -21.75 -7.58
CA PRO A 526 13.18 -22.89 -6.79
C PRO A 526 13.84 -22.46 -5.48
N ASN A 527 13.74 -23.31 -4.46
CA ASN A 527 14.40 -23.22 -3.16
C ASN A 527 14.12 -21.93 -2.36
N VAL A 528 12.95 -21.32 -2.55
CA VAL A 528 12.45 -20.21 -1.74
C VAL A 528 11.21 -20.64 -0.95
N GLU A 529 10.97 -19.99 0.19
CA GLU A 529 9.73 -20.14 0.98
C GLU A 529 9.37 -21.60 1.33
N GLY A 530 10.38 -22.47 1.44
CA GLY A 530 10.20 -23.89 1.75
C GLY A 530 9.79 -24.80 0.57
N ALA A 531 9.66 -24.27 -0.65
CA ALA A 531 9.14 -25.01 -1.80
C ALA A 531 10.13 -25.99 -2.50
N GLY A 532 11.36 -26.11 -2.00
CA GLY A 532 12.40 -27.00 -2.55
C GLY A 532 12.63 -26.82 -4.06
N LYS A 533 13.07 -27.88 -4.75
CA LYS A 533 13.40 -27.82 -6.19
C LYS A 533 12.19 -27.56 -7.09
N GLU A 534 10.98 -27.92 -6.67
CA GLU A 534 9.76 -27.69 -7.47
C GLU A 534 9.45 -26.19 -7.60
N GLY A 535 9.84 -25.42 -6.57
CA GLY A 535 9.73 -23.98 -6.53
C GLY A 535 8.36 -23.45 -6.16
N GLN A 536 8.35 -22.21 -5.67
CA GLN A 536 7.16 -21.47 -5.26
C GLN A 536 6.60 -20.69 -6.44
N ASN A 537 5.28 -20.67 -6.60
CA ASN A 537 4.65 -19.77 -7.57
C ASN A 537 4.99 -18.31 -7.26
N ALA A 538 5.51 -17.60 -8.26
CA ALA A 538 5.98 -16.22 -8.13
C ALA A 538 4.87 -15.17 -8.07
N ILE A 539 3.60 -15.57 -8.08
CA ILE A 539 2.49 -14.67 -7.78
C ILE A 539 2.54 -14.30 -6.30
N THR A 540 2.46 -13.01 -5.98
CA THR A 540 2.71 -12.52 -4.61
C THR A 540 1.44 -12.02 -3.93
N MET A 541 1.24 -12.43 -2.68
CA MET A 541 0.37 -11.75 -1.72
C MET A 541 1.23 -10.81 -0.85
N SER A 542 0.81 -9.56 -0.66
CA SER A 542 1.61 -8.53 0.02
C SER A 542 0.84 -7.86 1.15
N GLN A 543 1.53 -7.64 2.26
CA GLN A 543 1.02 -6.90 3.41
C GLN A 543 0.85 -5.43 3.04
N VAL A 544 -0.18 -4.81 3.61
CA VAL A 544 -0.56 -3.44 3.29
C VAL A 544 -1.24 -2.75 4.46
N GLN A 545 -0.93 -1.45 4.60
CA GLN A 545 -1.81 -0.49 5.27
C GLN A 545 -2.84 -0.02 4.22
N PRO A 546 -4.13 -0.43 4.31
CA PRO A 546 -5.10 -0.19 3.22
C PRO A 546 -5.58 1.26 3.05
N HIS A 547 -5.31 2.13 4.00
CA HIS A 547 -5.75 3.52 4.09
C HIS A 547 -7.28 3.65 4.11
N THR A 548 -7.92 2.82 4.95
CA THR A 548 -9.39 2.73 5.11
C THR A 548 -9.76 2.65 6.59
N ILE A 549 -9.00 3.38 7.41
CA ILE A 549 -9.10 3.36 8.86
C ILE A 549 -10.45 3.91 9.29
N SER A 550 -11.11 3.22 10.22
CA SER A 550 -12.37 3.65 10.80
C SER A 550 -12.33 3.60 12.33
N LYS A 551 -13.15 4.45 12.95
CA LYS A 551 -13.45 4.36 14.38
C LYS A 551 -14.08 3.00 14.73
N LYS A 552 -14.91 2.45 13.84
CA LYS A 552 -15.51 1.12 14.03
C LYS A 552 -14.54 0.07 13.49
N SER A 553 -14.13 -0.85 14.35
CA SER A 553 -13.26 -1.95 13.96
C SER A 553 -14.02 -3.11 13.31
N ARG A 554 -13.32 -3.99 12.59
CA ARG A 554 -13.88 -5.25 12.08
C ARG A 554 -14.36 -6.17 13.21
N SER A 555 -15.26 -7.10 12.90
CA SER A 555 -15.82 -8.01 13.90
C SER A 555 -14.82 -9.10 14.30
N CYS A 556 -14.99 -9.74 15.46
CA CYS A 556 -14.08 -10.81 15.88
C CYS A 556 -14.14 -12.00 14.91
N GLU A 557 -15.34 -12.31 14.42
CA GLU A 557 -15.67 -13.37 13.47
C GLU A 557 -14.92 -13.18 12.15
N SER A 558 -14.72 -11.93 11.70
CA SER A 558 -14.01 -11.65 10.45
C SER A 558 -12.57 -12.19 10.42
N CYS A 559 -11.95 -12.40 11.59
CA CYS A 559 -10.63 -13.02 11.73
C CYS A 559 -10.72 -14.45 12.27
N HIS A 560 -11.49 -14.67 13.33
CA HIS A 560 -11.50 -15.93 14.07
C HIS A 560 -12.35 -17.03 13.41
N THR A 561 -13.27 -16.71 12.50
CA THR A 561 -14.12 -17.71 11.84
C THR A 561 -13.99 -17.70 10.31
N SER A 562 -12.88 -17.14 9.81
CA SER A 562 -12.65 -16.88 8.39
C SER A 562 -11.44 -17.65 7.85
N LYS A 563 -11.68 -18.61 6.96
CA LYS A 563 -10.62 -19.28 6.19
C LYS A 563 -9.76 -18.31 5.37
N LYS A 564 -10.37 -17.23 4.87
CA LYS A 564 -9.66 -16.17 4.14
C LYS A 564 -8.67 -15.46 5.06
N ALA A 565 -9.07 -15.13 6.30
CA ALA A 565 -8.18 -14.50 7.27
C ALA A 565 -7.00 -15.41 7.64
N LEU A 566 -7.22 -16.72 7.68
CA LEU A 566 -6.18 -17.75 7.92
C LEU A 566 -5.25 -17.98 6.70
N GLY A 567 -5.49 -17.32 5.57
CA GLY A 567 -4.70 -17.47 4.35
C GLY A 567 -5.10 -18.66 3.47
N MET A 568 -6.20 -19.36 3.77
CA MET A 568 -6.67 -20.51 3.00
C MET A 568 -7.56 -20.12 1.82
N GLY A 569 -7.64 -18.83 1.50
CA GLY A 569 -8.45 -18.29 0.41
C GLY A 569 -9.92 -18.10 0.72
N ILE A 570 -10.62 -17.47 -0.23
CA ILE A 570 -12.05 -17.17 -0.15
C ILE A 570 -12.81 -18.50 -0.15
N ASN A 571 -13.63 -18.74 0.89
CA ASN A 571 -14.31 -20.02 1.13
C ASN A 571 -13.35 -21.23 1.13
N GLY A 572 -12.12 -21.04 1.62
CA GLY A 572 -11.11 -22.10 1.63
C GLY A 572 -10.60 -22.50 0.23
N GLY A 573 -10.69 -21.60 -0.75
CA GLY A 573 -10.24 -21.84 -2.12
C GLY A 573 -11.19 -22.70 -2.96
N LYS A 574 -12.42 -22.97 -2.49
CA LYS A 574 -13.34 -23.94 -3.10
C LYS A 574 -14.33 -23.36 -4.12
N TYR A 575 -14.23 -22.07 -4.47
CA TYR A 575 -15.13 -21.46 -5.46
C TYR A 575 -14.79 -21.81 -6.90
N PHE A 576 -13.50 -21.87 -7.22
CA PHE A 576 -13.05 -22.08 -8.59
C PHE A 576 -12.90 -23.58 -8.87
N SER A 577 -13.28 -23.99 -10.08
CA SER A 577 -12.85 -25.26 -10.64
C SER A 577 -11.34 -25.25 -10.90
N ASP A 578 -10.77 -26.41 -11.21
CA ASP A 578 -9.35 -26.55 -11.53
C ASP A 578 -8.92 -25.64 -12.70
N GLN A 579 -8.26 -24.52 -12.37
CA GLN A 579 -7.83 -23.51 -13.35
C GLN A 579 -6.60 -23.96 -14.14
N SER A 580 -5.96 -25.07 -13.77
CA SER A 580 -4.88 -25.69 -14.55
C SER A 580 -5.38 -26.43 -15.79
N LYS A 581 -6.70 -26.55 -15.97
CA LYS A 581 -7.33 -27.22 -17.10
C LYS A 581 -8.13 -26.24 -17.96
N THR A 582 -8.06 -26.45 -19.27
CA THR A 582 -8.89 -25.70 -20.23
C THR A 582 -10.35 -26.06 -20.00
N SER A 583 -11.21 -25.04 -19.94
CA SER A 583 -12.65 -25.21 -19.92
C SER A 583 -13.22 -25.04 -21.32
N ILE A 584 -13.98 -26.04 -21.78
CA ILE A 584 -14.79 -25.99 -22.99
C ILE A 584 -16.25 -25.87 -22.55
N ILE A 585 -16.96 -24.87 -23.08
CA ILE A 585 -18.38 -24.65 -22.79
C ILE A 585 -19.11 -24.70 -24.12
N ASP A 586 -19.92 -25.74 -24.31
CA ASP A 586 -20.74 -25.94 -25.50
C ASP A 586 -21.93 -26.85 -25.17
N LEU A 587 -22.75 -27.19 -26.16
CA LEU A 587 -23.84 -28.13 -26.03
C LEU A 587 -23.30 -29.52 -25.63
N MET A 588 -23.69 -29.97 -24.44
CA MET A 588 -23.28 -31.24 -23.87
C MET A 588 -24.50 -32.12 -23.57
N SER A 589 -24.32 -33.44 -23.63
CA SER A 589 -25.30 -34.36 -23.05
C SER A 589 -25.34 -34.24 -21.52
N ALA A 590 -26.33 -34.84 -20.87
CA ALA A 590 -26.41 -34.93 -19.41
C ALA A 590 -25.14 -35.54 -18.76
N ASN A 591 -24.39 -36.36 -19.52
CA ASN A 591 -23.12 -36.96 -19.08
C ASN A 591 -21.89 -36.09 -19.40
N LYS A 592 -22.08 -34.81 -19.73
CA LYS A 592 -21.02 -33.85 -20.08
C LYS A 592 -20.21 -34.21 -21.33
N LYS A 593 -20.77 -35.04 -22.22
CA LYS A 593 -20.16 -35.33 -23.53
C LYS A 593 -20.52 -34.19 -24.49
N LEU A 594 -19.52 -33.54 -25.07
CA LEU A 594 -19.71 -32.56 -26.14
C LEU A 594 -20.47 -33.20 -27.30
N LEU A 595 -21.58 -32.58 -27.70
CA LEU A 595 -22.38 -33.01 -28.85
C LEU A 595 -21.82 -32.45 -30.18
N PRO A 596 -21.38 -31.17 -30.25
CA PRO A 596 -20.74 -30.64 -31.44
C PRO A 596 -19.32 -31.19 -31.64
N HIS A 597 -18.93 -31.37 -32.90
CA HIS A 597 -17.56 -31.72 -33.28
C HIS A 597 -16.64 -30.49 -33.43
N LYS A 598 -17.22 -29.31 -33.66
CA LYS A 598 -16.49 -28.04 -33.79
C LYS A 598 -16.67 -27.27 -32.50
N VAL A 599 -15.67 -27.33 -31.63
CA VAL A 599 -15.65 -26.67 -30.32
C VAL A 599 -14.43 -25.77 -30.21
N ASP A 600 -14.50 -24.76 -29.33
CA ASP A 600 -13.39 -23.86 -29.03
C ASP A 600 -13.07 -23.85 -27.52
N GLU A 601 -11.87 -23.42 -27.17
CA GLU A 601 -11.48 -23.19 -25.77
C GLU A 601 -12.19 -21.94 -25.23
N GLN A 602 -13.16 -22.12 -24.33
CA GLN A 602 -13.84 -20.96 -23.71
C GLN A 602 -12.94 -20.25 -22.69
N ILE A 603 -12.21 -21.02 -21.88
CA ILE A 603 -11.26 -20.50 -20.88
C ILE A 603 -9.98 -21.35 -20.96
N PRO A 604 -8.89 -20.83 -21.53
CA PRO A 604 -7.63 -21.57 -21.61
C PRO A 604 -6.99 -21.80 -20.23
N ALA A 605 -6.33 -22.95 -20.07
CA ALA A 605 -5.64 -23.32 -18.83
C ALA A 605 -4.60 -22.30 -18.34
N ILE A 606 -4.39 -22.28 -17.03
CA ILE A 606 -3.27 -21.63 -16.33
C ILE A 606 -2.50 -22.74 -15.58
N PRO A 607 -1.55 -23.46 -16.23
CA PRO A 607 -1.06 -24.75 -15.75
C PRO A 607 -0.50 -24.76 -14.32
N ASN A 608 0.13 -23.67 -13.89
CA ASN A 608 0.74 -23.56 -12.55
C ASN A 608 -0.22 -23.01 -11.47
N LEU A 609 -1.46 -22.67 -11.82
CA LEU A 609 -2.48 -22.19 -10.88
C LEU A 609 -3.36 -23.35 -10.37
N LYS A 610 -2.78 -24.21 -9.53
CA LYS A 610 -3.48 -25.36 -8.92
C LYS A 610 -4.44 -24.95 -7.79
N HIS A 611 -4.26 -23.75 -7.25
CA HIS A 611 -5.11 -23.16 -6.22
C HIS A 611 -5.56 -21.78 -6.69
N ASP A 612 -6.76 -21.36 -6.28
CA ASP A 612 -7.24 -20.00 -6.55
C ASP A 612 -6.24 -18.94 -6.05
N TYR A 613 -6.18 -17.81 -6.75
CA TYR A 613 -5.29 -16.68 -6.44
C TYR A 613 -5.36 -16.20 -5.00
N SER A 614 -6.44 -16.44 -4.25
CA SER A 614 -6.55 -16.03 -2.84
C SER A 614 -5.93 -16.98 -1.82
N VAL A 615 -5.50 -18.17 -2.23
CA VAL A 615 -4.95 -19.20 -1.32
C VAL A 615 -3.45 -18.99 -1.11
N MET A 616 -3.03 -18.58 0.08
CA MET A 616 -1.62 -18.52 0.48
C MET A 616 -1.14 -19.87 1.03
N ILE A 617 -2.02 -20.56 1.76
CA ILE A 617 -1.77 -21.82 2.45
C ILE A 617 -2.84 -22.82 2.08
N ASP A 618 -2.46 -24.03 1.66
CA ASP A 618 -3.41 -25.11 1.37
C ASP A 618 -3.98 -25.78 2.63
N GLU A 619 -4.81 -26.79 2.45
CA GLU A 619 -5.42 -27.55 3.57
C GLU A 619 -4.40 -28.35 4.40
N ASN A 620 -3.23 -28.65 3.85
CA ASN A 620 -2.14 -29.34 4.55
C ASN A 620 -1.24 -28.36 5.32
N GLY A 621 -1.43 -27.06 5.15
CA GLY A 621 -0.58 -26.04 5.76
C GLY A 621 0.63 -25.65 4.90
N THR A 622 0.69 -26.10 3.64
CA THR A 622 1.78 -25.81 2.70
C THR A 622 1.56 -24.44 2.05
N GLN A 623 2.63 -23.66 1.91
CA GLN A 623 2.59 -22.40 1.18
C GLN A 623 2.55 -22.65 -0.33
N VAL A 624 1.55 -22.07 -1.01
CA VAL A 624 1.29 -22.34 -2.45
C VAL A 624 1.59 -21.17 -3.37
N GLN A 625 1.87 -20.00 -2.81
CA GLN A 625 2.39 -18.83 -3.53
C GLN A 625 3.24 -17.94 -2.62
N THR A 626 4.00 -17.01 -3.19
CA THR A 626 4.82 -16.09 -2.41
C THR A 626 3.97 -15.19 -1.50
N VAL A 627 4.41 -15.03 -0.26
CA VAL A 627 3.81 -14.07 0.70
C VAL A 627 4.86 -13.08 1.13
N ASP A 628 4.88 -11.96 0.40
CA ASP A 628 5.93 -10.95 0.39
C ASP A 628 7.28 -11.46 -0.12
N ASN A 629 7.98 -10.58 -0.83
CA ASN A 629 9.32 -10.83 -1.34
C ASN A 629 10.30 -9.72 -0.95
N HIS A 630 9.93 -8.88 0.04
CA HIS A 630 10.72 -7.73 0.45
C HIS A 630 11.44 -7.97 1.79
N TRP A 631 10.75 -8.61 2.75
CA TRP A 631 11.18 -8.69 4.14
C TRP A 631 11.34 -10.13 4.63
N ARG A 632 12.37 -10.38 5.44
CA ARG A 632 12.68 -11.73 5.91
C ARG A 632 11.61 -12.34 6.82
N LEU A 633 10.97 -11.53 7.65
CA LEU A 633 9.92 -12.00 8.57
C LEU A 633 8.55 -12.15 7.91
N ALA A 634 8.35 -11.51 6.76
CA ALA A 634 7.06 -11.52 6.10
C ALA A 634 6.75 -12.93 5.56
N ASN A 635 5.69 -13.52 6.07
CA ASN A 635 5.34 -14.93 5.83
C ASN A 635 3.83 -15.13 6.07
N PRO A 636 3.23 -16.23 5.57
CA PRO A 636 1.90 -16.65 6.00
C PRO A 636 1.83 -16.83 7.51
N LEU A 637 0.61 -16.85 8.07
CA LEU A 637 0.45 -17.14 9.50
C LEU A 637 1.00 -18.55 9.82
N PRO A 638 1.95 -18.66 10.77
CA PRO A 638 2.46 -19.94 11.23
C PRO A 638 1.34 -20.84 11.75
N LYS A 639 1.54 -22.16 11.70
CA LYS A 639 0.51 -23.12 12.12
C LYS A 639 0.02 -22.87 13.54
N ASP A 640 0.91 -22.64 14.50
CA ASP A 640 0.54 -22.41 15.89
C ASP A 640 -0.31 -21.13 16.06
N MET A 641 -0.08 -20.11 15.24
CA MET A 641 -0.91 -18.90 15.23
C MET A 641 -2.27 -19.16 14.59
N ARG A 642 -2.34 -19.93 13.50
CA ARG A 642 -3.60 -20.34 12.88
C ARG A 642 -4.44 -21.18 13.85
N ASP A 643 -3.85 -22.15 14.52
CA ASP A 643 -4.52 -22.96 15.54
C ASP A 643 -5.06 -22.10 16.71
N LYS A 644 -4.29 -21.05 17.11
CA LYS A 644 -4.73 -20.08 18.12
C LYS A 644 -5.78 -19.10 17.60
N LEU A 645 -5.88 -18.86 16.30
CA LEU A 645 -6.82 -17.91 15.71
C LEU A 645 -8.15 -18.58 15.35
N ASP A 646 -8.12 -19.81 14.86
CA ASP A 646 -9.27 -20.52 14.30
C ASP A 646 -10.29 -20.90 15.38
N ARG A 647 -11.52 -20.42 15.21
CA ARG A 647 -12.70 -20.69 16.02
C ARG A 647 -13.87 -21.17 15.15
N GLN A 648 -13.59 -21.66 13.94
CA GLN A 648 -14.60 -22.34 13.15
C GLN A 648 -15.10 -23.61 13.86
N GLY A 649 -16.36 -23.97 13.63
CA GLY A 649 -16.95 -25.18 14.22
C GLY A 649 -17.39 -25.06 15.68
N VAL A 650 -17.18 -23.93 16.36
CA VAL A 650 -17.57 -23.75 17.78
C VAL A 650 -19.06 -24.01 18.02
N CYS A 651 -19.95 -23.59 17.09
CA CYS A 651 -21.37 -23.92 17.19
C CYS A 651 -21.60 -25.44 17.23
N LEU A 652 -20.93 -26.19 16.36
CA LEU A 652 -21.04 -27.66 16.33
C LEU A 652 -20.53 -28.28 17.63
N SER A 653 -19.44 -27.76 18.22
CA SER A 653 -18.91 -28.25 19.49
C SER A 653 -19.93 -28.17 20.64
N CYS A 654 -20.75 -27.12 20.68
CA CYS A 654 -21.82 -26.97 21.67
C CYS A 654 -23.09 -27.77 21.32
N HIS A 655 -23.36 -28.02 20.04
CA HIS A 655 -24.59 -28.66 19.56
C HIS A 655 -24.45 -30.14 19.18
N GLN A 656 -23.24 -30.72 19.25
CA GLN A 656 -22.93 -32.08 18.78
C GLN A 656 -23.77 -33.20 19.42
N SER A 657 -24.28 -33.01 20.64
CA SER A 657 -25.07 -34.01 21.37
C SER A 657 -26.57 -33.94 21.07
N ILE A 658 -27.06 -32.86 20.47
CA ILE A 658 -28.50 -32.66 20.21
C ILE A 658 -29.11 -33.79 19.37
N PRO A 659 -28.51 -34.24 18.24
CA PRO A 659 -29.11 -35.28 17.42
C PRO A 659 -29.27 -36.64 18.12
N LYS A 660 -28.43 -36.92 19.13
CA LYS A 660 -28.48 -38.17 19.90
C LYS A 660 -29.44 -38.11 21.09
N GLY A 661 -29.94 -36.91 21.42
CA GLY A 661 -30.71 -36.66 22.63
C GLY A 661 -29.80 -36.64 23.86
N ASP A 662 -29.62 -35.46 24.44
CA ASP A 662 -29.02 -35.31 25.77
C ASP A 662 -30.14 -34.96 26.76
N LEU A 663 -30.25 -35.71 27.87
CA LEU A 663 -31.37 -35.56 28.81
C LEU A 663 -31.44 -34.14 29.40
N ALA A 664 -30.30 -33.55 29.75
CA ALA A 664 -30.25 -32.22 30.35
C ALA A 664 -30.61 -31.14 29.32
N ILE A 665 -30.02 -31.19 28.13
CA ILE A 665 -30.31 -30.24 27.04
C ILE A 665 -31.76 -30.37 26.58
N SER A 666 -32.28 -31.60 26.47
CA SER A 666 -33.67 -31.86 26.07
C SER A 666 -34.66 -31.35 27.11
N SER A 667 -34.37 -31.55 28.40
CA SER A 667 -35.19 -31.03 29.50
C SER A 667 -35.18 -29.50 29.51
N MET A 668 -34.02 -28.86 29.31
CA MET A 668 -33.92 -27.40 29.21
C MET A 668 -34.74 -26.85 28.04
N ASN A 669 -34.67 -27.49 26.86
CA ASN A 669 -35.46 -27.09 25.70
C ASN A 669 -36.96 -27.25 25.95
N HIS A 670 -37.38 -28.35 26.59
CA HIS A 670 -38.79 -28.58 26.93
C HIS A 670 -39.31 -27.53 27.92
N ILE A 671 -38.56 -27.24 28.98
CA ILE A 671 -38.89 -26.20 29.97
C ILE A 671 -38.97 -24.83 29.31
N ALA A 672 -38.00 -24.47 28.47
CA ALA A 672 -37.99 -23.19 27.76
C ALA A 672 -39.23 -23.05 26.86
N ASN A 673 -39.61 -24.12 26.14
CA ASN A 673 -40.81 -24.14 25.31
C ASN A 673 -42.10 -24.01 26.14
N MET A 674 -42.22 -24.74 27.25
CA MET A 674 -43.38 -24.64 28.16
C MET A 674 -43.51 -23.24 28.78
N ALA A 675 -42.38 -22.61 29.10
CA ALA A 675 -42.33 -21.27 29.66
C ALA A 675 -42.49 -20.15 28.60
N GLY A 676 -42.68 -20.50 27.32
CA GLY A 676 -42.81 -19.53 26.23
C GLY A 676 -41.54 -18.68 25.99
N VAL A 677 -40.36 -19.18 26.40
CA VAL A 677 -39.10 -18.45 26.29
C VAL A 677 -38.62 -18.48 24.84
N LYS A 678 -38.54 -17.29 24.22
CA LYS A 678 -37.98 -17.13 22.88
C LYS A 678 -36.46 -16.91 22.97
N ILE A 679 -35.68 -17.85 22.45
CA ILE A 679 -34.21 -17.74 22.42
C ILE A 679 -33.79 -17.02 21.14
N ASP A 680 -33.49 -15.73 21.25
CA ASP A 680 -32.87 -14.94 20.19
C ASP A 680 -31.33 -14.88 20.35
N ASN A 681 -30.66 -14.09 19.50
CA ASN A 681 -29.20 -13.98 19.51
C ASN A 681 -28.64 -13.43 20.82
N ASP A 682 -29.34 -12.50 21.48
CA ASP A 682 -28.83 -11.87 22.70
C ASP A 682 -29.06 -12.78 23.91
N MET A 683 -30.21 -13.45 23.98
CA MET A 683 -30.45 -14.54 24.93
C MET A 683 -29.40 -15.64 24.77
N HIS A 684 -29.08 -16.04 23.54
CA HIS A 684 -28.11 -17.09 23.27
C HIS A 684 -26.70 -16.71 23.75
N LYS A 685 -26.25 -15.46 23.51
CA LYS A 685 -24.98 -14.96 24.05
C LYS A 685 -24.96 -14.92 25.57
N ASP A 686 -26.06 -14.53 26.20
CA ASP A 686 -26.17 -14.49 27.66
C ASP A 686 -26.10 -15.90 28.27
N ILE A 687 -26.81 -16.87 27.68
CA ILE A 687 -26.73 -18.29 28.07
C ILE A 687 -25.27 -18.76 28.00
N LEU A 688 -24.58 -18.55 26.86
CA LEU A 688 -23.19 -18.94 26.70
C LEU A 688 -22.26 -18.30 27.76
N ASN A 689 -22.42 -16.99 28.01
CA ASN A 689 -21.63 -16.29 29.01
C ASN A 689 -21.88 -16.83 30.43
N LYS A 690 -23.13 -17.11 30.79
CA LYS A 690 -23.49 -17.72 32.08
C LYS A 690 -22.93 -19.14 32.21
N SER A 691 -23.08 -19.97 31.18
CA SER A 691 -22.55 -21.34 31.16
C SER A 691 -21.03 -21.37 31.35
N ILE A 692 -20.29 -20.49 30.67
CA ILE A 692 -18.83 -20.39 30.84
C ILE A 692 -18.48 -19.98 32.29
N LYS A 693 -19.17 -19.00 32.86
CA LYS A 693 -18.92 -18.56 34.25
C LYS A 693 -19.21 -19.67 35.27
N ILE A 694 -20.34 -20.36 35.13
CA ILE A 694 -20.71 -21.48 36.01
C ILE A 694 -19.66 -22.58 35.90
N SER A 695 -19.29 -22.97 34.68
CA SER A 695 -18.28 -24.00 34.46
C SER A 695 -16.92 -23.62 35.07
N ALA A 696 -16.48 -22.37 34.89
CA ALA A 696 -15.23 -21.88 35.47
C ALA A 696 -15.25 -21.91 37.01
N TRP A 697 -16.34 -21.45 37.64
CA TRP A 697 -16.46 -21.47 39.09
C TRP A 697 -16.57 -22.89 39.66
N VAL A 698 -17.26 -23.79 38.98
CA VAL A 698 -17.32 -25.21 39.36
C VAL A 698 -15.92 -25.83 39.30
N GLN A 699 -15.14 -25.59 38.24
CA GLN A 699 -13.77 -26.10 38.14
C GLN A 699 -12.87 -25.56 39.25
N ILE A 700 -12.91 -24.26 39.53
CA ILE A 700 -12.16 -23.64 40.63
C ILE A 700 -12.60 -24.25 41.97
N GLY A 701 -13.90 -24.38 42.20
CA GLY A 701 -14.46 -24.95 43.43
C GLY A 701 -14.02 -26.40 43.63
N LEU A 702 -14.01 -27.22 42.58
CA LEU A 702 -13.54 -28.61 42.64
C LEU A 702 -12.05 -28.70 42.97
N VAL A 703 -11.20 -27.84 42.38
CA VAL A 703 -9.77 -27.78 42.73
C VAL A 703 -9.57 -27.34 44.17
N LEU A 704 -10.36 -26.39 44.66
CA LEU A 704 -10.27 -25.96 46.07
C LEU A 704 -10.77 -27.03 47.05
N LEU A 705 -11.79 -27.81 46.67
CA LEU A 705 -12.36 -28.89 47.49
C LEU A 705 -11.52 -30.16 47.50
N PHE A 706 -10.80 -30.48 46.42
CA PHE A 706 -10.11 -31.76 46.23
C PHE A 706 -8.61 -31.65 45.90
N GLY A 707 -8.06 -30.45 45.70
CA GLY A 707 -6.68 -30.21 45.24
C GLY A 707 -5.69 -29.69 46.29
N PHE A 708 -6.11 -29.58 47.56
CA PHE A 708 -5.22 -29.33 48.71
C PHE A 708 -5.19 -30.51 49.71
N GLY A 709 -5.64 -31.69 49.28
CA GLY A 709 -5.58 -32.95 50.04
C GLY A 709 -4.35 -33.77 49.68
#